data_AF-A0A1W1D198-F1
#
_entry.id   AF-A0A1W1D198-F1
#
_cell.length_a   1.000
_cell.length_b   1.000
_cell.length_c   1.000
_cell.angle_alpha   90.00
_cell.angle_beta   90.00
_cell.angle_gamma   90.00
#
_symmetry.space_group_name_H-M   'P 1'
#
loop_
_entity.id
_entity.type
_entity.pdbx_description
1 polymer ?
#
loop_
_entity_poly.entity_id
_entity_poly.type
_entity_poly.pdbx_seq_one_letter_code
_entity_poly.pdbx_strand_id
1 'polypeptide(L)'
;MSNSLEENQDIQEVKIEESMRTSYLDYSMSVIVGRALPDARDGLKPVHRRILYSMRDLNITHKSPYKKSARIVGDCLVAGSLVSTDRGLVPIEDIEVGDRVYTQKGLKSVTELFYQPEQPLLKVTSSSNIFENRVTRGHKFKVLNEDLTYSFKESKDLTTDDYLIMQPSLMDMKDNFSKDEVYALGLFMSDGNIDRNRDLNYVCFSNSEENVLEYIKETFQLNNKIQETKTTKILKISNKEKSKEFLEKFDVTNKYSHNIDINSTIMSFSNKSLLSFISGFIDGDGFIRKNGTNEIVITSISNKFLKKLALLLFDRFGVVSVIVDAGKKGDKHTFENREIVTRHDSYNLTFTGSNAYFFKDKLNLLNQKKRDRLESFNYYSDPTQTSYLPFFGKKIFDIFSKKHIGSGWYQSEDGEKFRLGIKYKNGTKIRYVKELSDKIRIYSDTVEDLNILEKLRRLDSKLYEHLKYIVDNKIRFLRVKEVKEVTDEITYDFTVEDVHEFFVNGVISSNCIGKYHPHGDNAVYDALVRMAQDFSMRSPLVDGQGNFGSVDGDNPAAQRYTEARMTKVAEELLRDIDKDTVDFTPNYDDSMTEPDVLPSRIPNLLLNGSSGIAVGMATNIPPHRMDELIEALLYIIDNPTCEDSELFNIIKGPDFPTGGIIFGKKGIHDAYTTGRGRIKVRAKTHIEEKKNKDVIVVDELPYQVNKSRLIESIAHLVRDKQVEGISEIRDESDREGMRIVIELKKDAMSDIVLNNLFKSTQMQTTFGIIMLAITNKEPKVFKLRELLDLFLRHRKTVIIRRTIFQLEKANAKAHILEGLKIAVDNIDEVIRIIRQSENTEIARSSLIEKFSLSELQANAILEMKLRRLTGLERDKIEDELKELYREIEYYKSILKSEEILNGIIVDELKEVGENFSSKRRTEIVDDYNDIDIEDLIPNEPMVVTITHRGYIKRVALKQYEKQRRGGKGKIAVTTHDDDFIEQFFISSTHDTLMFVTDHGQLYWLKVYRIPEGSRTAKGKAVVNLINLKPDEKIMSIIPTTDFSEDKGLVFFTKNGIVKRTNLKEYSNIRTNGVRAINLDEDDSIVTAKIVLPETKWLFVTTKKGQCIRFKVEDAREIGRVSRGVTAIKFKIKDDFVCGGVTIDNEERELLMLSEKGIGKRTTASEYREQSRAGKGVISMKLSPKTGDVVDVVMVAEDKDMMCLTSIGKMIRVDMQTIRKAGRNTSGVKVVNVDKKDIVVSIAKCPKEEAEEPDAVNDILE
;
A
#
# COMPACT_ATOMS: atom_id res chain seq x y z
N MET A 1 43.36 40.97 31.98
CA MET A 1 44.23 39.83 32.34
C MET A 1 43.48 39.00 33.35
N SER A 2 43.31 37.70 33.28
CA SER A 2 43.52 36.66 32.26
C SER A 2 43.13 35.37 32.99
N ASN A 3 42.33 34.54 32.33
CA ASN A 3 42.16 33.10 32.53
C ASN A 3 41.91 32.54 33.95
N SER A 4 40.73 31.94 34.13
CA SER A 4 40.64 30.50 34.40
C SER A 4 39.17 30.05 34.41
N LEU A 5 38.67 29.72 33.22
CA LEU A 5 37.56 28.78 33.07
C LEU A 5 38.22 27.48 32.59
N GLU A 6 38.51 26.59 33.54
CA GLU A 6 38.75 25.18 33.24
C GLU A 6 37.49 24.36 33.56
N GLU A 7 37.29 23.34 32.73
CA GLU A 7 36.36 22.19 32.82
C GLU A 7 35.02 22.30 32.09
N ASN A 8 35.10 22.20 30.75
CA ASN A 8 34.08 21.59 29.90
C ASN A 8 34.19 20.05 29.98
N GLN A 9 33.35 19.39 30.77
CA GLN A 9 33.05 17.96 30.63
C GLN A 9 31.63 17.80 30.05
N ASP A 10 31.52 17.86 28.71
CA ASP A 10 30.54 17.12 27.88
C ASP A 10 30.58 17.56 26.40
N ILE A 11 31.76 17.84 25.87
CA ILE A 11 31.93 18.06 24.43
C ILE A 11 32.56 16.80 23.85
N GLN A 12 31.74 15.97 23.19
CA GLN A 12 32.24 14.87 22.38
C GLN A 12 32.56 15.35 20.96
N GLU A 13 33.82 15.19 20.56
CA GLU A 13 34.23 15.37 19.18
C GLU A 13 33.74 14.17 18.35
N VAL A 14 32.67 14.36 17.59
CA VAL A 14 32.10 13.33 16.70
C VAL A 14 32.36 13.72 15.25
N LYS A 15 32.88 12.78 14.45
CA LYS A 15 33.03 13.01 13.01
C LYS A 15 31.66 13.23 12.38
N ILE A 16 31.50 14.31 11.61
CA ILE A 16 30.24 14.67 10.95
C ILE A 16 29.69 13.49 10.12
N GLU A 17 30.55 12.74 9.43
CA GLU A 17 30.17 11.56 8.66
C GLU A 17 29.52 10.46 9.52
N GLU A 18 30.04 10.24 10.72
CA GLU A 18 29.53 9.23 11.66
C GLU A 18 28.21 9.68 12.30
N SER A 19 28.13 10.96 12.68
CA SER A 19 26.90 11.57 13.19
C SER A 19 25.78 11.59 12.14
N MET A 20 26.10 11.94 10.88
CA MET A 20 25.14 11.90 9.77
C MET A 20 24.71 10.48 9.44
N ARG A 21 25.62 9.49 9.48
CA ARG A 21 25.27 8.09 9.23
C ARG A 21 24.34 7.55 10.32
N THR A 22 24.63 7.81 11.59
CA THR A 22 23.79 7.40 12.72
C THR A 22 22.43 8.09 12.66
N SER A 23 22.40 9.41 12.47
CA SER A 23 21.15 10.17 12.33
C SER A 23 20.32 9.71 11.13
N TYR A 24 20.95 9.36 10.01
CA TYR A 24 20.28 8.79 8.84
C TYR A 24 19.72 7.39 9.13
N LEU A 25 20.46 6.54 9.84
CA LEU A 25 20.00 5.20 10.23
C LEU A 25 18.83 5.28 11.22
N ASP A 26 18.88 6.17 12.21
CA ASP A 26 17.82 6.40 13.19
C ASP A 26 16.56 6.97 12.53
N TYR A 27 16.72 7.96 11.66
CA TYR A 27 15.62 8.48 10.86
C TYR A 27 15.03 7.38 9.97
N SER A 28 15.87 6.63 9.25
CA SER A 28 15.43 5.54 8.38
C SER A 28 14.67 4.47 9.16
N MET A 29 15.16 4.07 10.33
CA MET A 29 14.49 3.12 11.21
C MET A 29 13.18 3.66 11.76
N SER A 30 13.11 4.93 12.18
CA SER A 30 11.86 5.54 12.62
C SER A 30 10.81 5.58 11.50
N VAL A 31 11.22 5.83 10.26
CA VAL A 31 10.35 5.81 9.07
C VAL A 31 9.91 4.39 8.73
N ILE A 32 10.82 3.41 8.80
CA ILE A 32 10.53 1.99 8.55
C ILE A 32 9.47 1.49 9.54
N VAL A 33 9.70 1.72 10.83
CA VAL A 33 8.83 1.25 11.93
C VAL A 33 7.52 2.03 12.01
N GLY A 34 7.58 3.34 11.82
CA GLY A 34 6.42 4.22 11.93
C GLY A 34 5.50 4.25 10.70
N ARG A 35 5.91 3.70 9.55
CA ARG A 35 5.15 3.84 8.29
C ARG A 35 5.13 2.62 7.37
N ALA A 36 6.29 2.01 7.10
CA ALA A 36 6.48 1.26 5.86
C ALA A 36 6.14 -0.24 5.94
N LEU A 37 6.50 -0.89 7.06
CA LEU A 37 6.40 -2.34 7.22
C LEU A 37 5.25 -2.75 8.16
N PRO A 38 4.66 -3.93 7.96
CA PRO A 38 3.68 -4.50 8.89
C PRO A 38 4.37 -5.05 10.14
N ASP A 39 3.66 -5.05 11.28
CA ASP A 39 4.07 -5.83 12.45
C ASP A 39 3.71 -7.30 12.24
N ALA A 40 4.60 -8.22 12.61
CA ALA A 40 4.41 -9.64 12.40
C ALA A 40 3.27 -10.24 13.24
N ARG A 41 2.90 -9.61 14.37
CA ARG A 41 1.90 -10.09 15.32
C ARG A 41 0.47 -9.92 14.80
N ASP A 42 0.15 -8.75 14.26
CA ASP A 42 -1.20 -8.42 13.75
C ASP A 42 -1.27 -8.29 12.22
N GLY A 43 -0.13 -8.23 11.54
CA GLY A 43 -0.03 -8.10 10.10
C GLY A 43 -0.36 -6.72 9.54
N LEU A 44 -0.54 -5.72 10.39
CA LEU A 44 -0.98 -4.39 9.98
C LEU A 44 0.18 -3.39 10.02
N LYS A 45 0.15 -2.48 9.03
CA LYS A 45 0.95 -1.26 9.06
C LYS A 45 0.32 -0.28 10.06
N PRO A 46 1.09 0.68 10.61
CA PRO A 46 0.57 1.67 11.55
C PRO A 46 -0.69 2.40 11.05
N VAL A 47 -0.74 2.81 9.77
CA VAL A 47 -1.93 3.46 9.19
C VAL A 47 -3.18 2.58 9.22
N HIS A 48 -3.06 1.28 8.96
CA HIS A 48 -4.20 0.37 8.98
C HIS A 48 -4.74 0.17 10.41
N ARG A 49 -3.86 0.01 11.41
CA ARG A 49 -4.27 -0.10 12.83
C ARG A 49 -5.04 1.14 13.26
N ARG A 50 -4.50 2.32 12.92
CA ARG A 50 -5.11 3.61 13.25
C ARG A 50 -6.50 3.77 12.63
N ILE A 51 -6.69 3.38 11.37
CA ILE A 51 -8.01 3.41 10.72
C ILE A 51 -9.00 2.49 11.45
N LEU A 52 -8.63 1.24 11.70
CA LEU A 52 -9.51 0.28 12.38
C LEU A 52 -9.83 0.73 13.82
N TYR A 53 -8.84 1.24 14.55
CA TYR A 53 -9.02 1.77 15.88
C TYR A 53 -9.93 3.01 15.90
N SER A 54 -9.75 3.95 14.97
CA SER A 54 -10.66 5.09 14.77
C SER A 54 -12.09 4.65 14.46
N MET A 55 -12.28 3.65 13.57
CA MET A 55 -13.62 3.12 13.26
C MET A 55 -14.29 2.50 14.48
N ARG A 56 -13.51 1.81 15.32
CA ARG A 56 -13.98 1.25 16.60
C ARG A 56 -14.38 2.34 17.60
N ASP A 57 -13.57 3.39 17.75
CA ASP A 57 -13.88 4.52 18.64
C ASP A 57 -15.12 5.32 18.16
N LEU A 58 -15.37 5.33 16.85
CA LEU A 58 -16.59 5.87 16.25
C LEU A 58 -17.78 4.89 16.30
N ASN A 59 -17.60 3.70 16.88
CA ASN A 59 -18.58 2.62 16.98
C ASN A 59 -19.15 2.16 15.62
N ILE A 60 -18.29 2.13 14.60
CA ILE A 60 -18.60 1.74 13.22
C ILE A 60 -18.33 0.25 13.04
N THR A 61 -19.29 -0.57 13.45
CA THR A 61 -19.24 -2.04 13.37
C THR A 61 -19.71 -2.55 12.00
N HIS A 62 -19.54 -3.85 11.73
CA HIS A 62 -20.10 -4.51 10.55
C HIS A 62 -21.63 -4.47 10.50
N LYS A 63 -22.28 -4.28 11.65
CA LYS A 63 -23.74 -4.11 11.76
C LYS A 63 -24.18 -2.65 11.70
N SER A 64 -23.26 -1.70 11.86
CA SER A 64 -23.64 -0.29 11.80
C SER A 64 -24.01 0.12 10.37
N PRO A 65 -24.86 1.16 10.22
CA PRO A 65 -25.03 1.81 8.93
C PRO A 65 -23.68 2.30 8.40
N TYR A 66 -23.51 2.29 7.07
CA TYR A 66 -22.35 2.89 6.43
C TYR A 66 -22.21 4.36 6.86
N LYS A 67 -20.96 4.79 7.06
CA LYS A 67 -20.63 6.19 7.39
C LYS A 67 -19.74 6.74 6.29
N LYS A 68 -19.89 8.02 5.96
CA LYS A 68 -19.03 8.69 4.97
C LYS A 68 -17.55 8.43 5.29
N SER A 69 -16.77 8.04 4.30
CA SER A 69 -15.34 7.80 4.48
C SER A 69 -14.66 9.05 5.04
N ALA A 70 -15.10 10.24 4.63
CA ALA A 70 -14.67 11.52 5.20
C ALA A 70 -14.81 11.59 6.74
N ARG A 71 -15.85 11.00 7.34
CA ARG A 71 -16.07 10.97 8.80
C ARG A 71 -15.14 9.99 9.52
N ILE A 72 -14.68 8.95 8.82
CA ILE A 72 -13.68 8.02 9.33
C ILE A 72 -12.27 8.65 9.23
N VAL A 73 -12.10 9.56 8.27
CA VAL A 73 -10.85 10.29 8.02
C VAL A 73 -10.74 11.58 8.86
N GLY A 74 -11.85 12.18 9.34
CA GLY A 74 -11.84 13.27 10.31
C GLY A 74 -13.19 13.99 10.57
N ASP A 75 -13.28 14.71 11.69
CA ASP A 75 -14.36 15.65 12.04
C ASP A 75 -14.23 16.99 11.27
N CYS A 76 -15.09 18.01 11.39
CA CYS A 76 -14.95 19.31 10.67
C CYS A 76 -15.74 20.47 11.36
N LEU A 77 -15.51 21.72 10.92
CA LEU A 77 -16.18 23.00 11.31
C LEU A 77 -17.29 23.40 10.31
N VAL A 78 -18.23 24.31 10.59
CA VAL A 78 -19.27 24.73 9.59
C VAL A 78 -18.93 26.02 8.82
N ALA A 79 -19.62 26.24 7.69
CA ALA A 79 -19.62 27.52 6.98
C ALA A 79 -19.91 28.72 7.91
N GLY A 80 -19.21 29.82 7.67
CA GLY A 80 -19.25 31.05 8.44
C GLY A 80 -18.39 31.05 9.69
N SER A 81 -17.67 29.96 9.99
CA SER A 81 -16.63 29.94 11.03
C SER A 81 -15.46 30.80 10.57
N LEU A 82 -15.06 31.80 11.37
CA LEU A 82 -14.09 32.81 10.95
C LEU A 82 -12.68 32.43 11.40
N VAL A 83 -11.79 32.20 10.45
CA VAL A 83 -10.38 31.83 10.65
C VAL A 83 -9.52 33.10 10.65
N SER A 84 -8.58 33.21 11.60
CA SER A 84 -7.62 34.33 11.61
C SER A 84 -6.52 34.10 10.57
N THR A 85 -6.45 34.98 9.56
CA THR A 85 -5.47 34.93 8.46
C THR A 85 -4.68 36.23 8.35
N ASP A 86 -3.64 36.27 7.52
CA ASP A 86 -2.93 37.52 7.19
C ASP A 86 -3.70 38.50 6.29
N ARG A 87 -4.87 38.08 5.78
CA ARG A 87 -5.84 38.94 5.09
C ARG A 87 -7.06 39.29 5.94
N GLY A 88 -7.02 39.01 7.24
CA GLY A 88 -8.08 39.29 8.22
C GLY A 88 -8.87 38.05 8.63
N LEU A 89 -10.06 38.25 9.19
CA LEU A 89 -10.97 37.15 9.52
C LEU A 89 -11.68 36.67 8.25
N VAL A 90 -11.37 35.44 7.83
CA VAL A 90 -11.90 34.84 6.59
C VAL A 90 -12.84 33.70 6.97
N PRO A 91 -14.06 33.61 6.39
CA PRO A 91 -14.92 32.45 6.54
C PRO A 91 -14.19 31.18 6.07
N ILE A 92 -14.34 30.08 6.80
CA ILE A 92 -13.60 28.85 6.52
C ILE A 92 -13.86 28.30 5.12
N GLU A 93 -15.05 28.53 4.56
CA GLU A 93 -15.42 28.17 3.20
C GLU A 93 -14.69 28.97 2.11
N ASP A 94 -14.12 30.12 2.47
CA ASP A 94 -13.41 31.05 1.58
C ASP A 94 -11.87 30.95 1.74
N ILE A 95 -11.37 29.98 2.52
CA ILE A 95 -9.94 29.70 2.68
C ILE A 95 -9.42 28.95 1.46
N GLU A 96 -8.27 29.37 0.93
CA GLU A 96 -7.60 28.80 -0.23
C GLU A 96 -6.26 28.14 0.13
N VAL A 97 -5.83 27.14 -0.64
CA VAL A 97 -4.48 26.57 -0.49
C VAL A 97 -3.44 27.66 -0.75
N GLY A 98 -2.49 27.82 0.17
CA GLY A 98 -1.51 28.90 0.14
C GLY A 98 -1.88 30.13 0.96
N ASP A 99 -3.13 30.26 1.44
CA ASP A 99 -3.47 31.26 2.46
C ASP A 99 -2.61 31.05 3.71
N ARG A 100 -2.36 32.11 4.47
CA ARG A 100 -1.56 32.03 5.69
C ARG A 100 -2.43 32.27 6.92
N VAL A 101 -2.46 31.29 7.81
CA VAL A 101 -3.29 31.26 9.02
C VAL A 101 -2.45 31.46 10.28
N TYR A 102 -3.06 32.02 11.32
CA TYR A 102 -2.42 32.19 12.62
C TYR A 102 -2.49 30.91 13.48
N THR A 103 -1.33 30.55 14.04
CA THR A 103 -1.14 29.43 14.99
C THR A 103 -0.34 29.91 16.20
N GLN A 104 -0.22 29.13 17.28
CA GLN A 104 0.65 29.54 18.41
C GLN A 104 2.15 29.54 18.05
N LYS A 105 2.53 28.88 16.95
CA LYS A 105 3.89 28.92 16.39
C LYS A 105 4.08 30.02 15.33
N GLY A 106 3.12 30.93 15.21
CA GLY A 106 3.14 32.02 14.24
C GLY A 106 2.36 31.70 12.96
N LEU A 107 2.63 32.47 11.91
CA LEU A 107 1.87 32.42 10.66
C LEU A 107 2.35 31.25 9.77
N LYS A 108 1.43 30.35 9.42
CA LYS A 108 1.72 29.13 8.65
C LYS A 108 0.82 29.00 7.44
N SER A 109 1.32 28.37 6.38
CA SER A 109 0.59 28.24 5.12
C SER A 109 -0.42 27.10 5.19
N VAL A 110 -1.59 27.31 4.60
CA VAL A 110 -2.59 26.27 4.36
C VAL A 110 -2.10 25.39 3.24
N THR A 111 -2.02 24.09 3.47
CA THR A 111 -1.48 23.14 2.49
C THR A 111 -2.58 22.41 1.72
N GLU A 112 -3.73 22.13 2.33
CA GLU A 112 -4.85 21.42 1.71
C GLU A 112 -6.19 21.90 2.32
N LEU A 113 -7.30 21.73 1.59
CA LEU A 113 -8.66 22.10 2.02
C LEU A 113 -9.58 20.88 1.98
N PHE A 114 -10.54 20.83 2.90
CA PHE A 114 -11.52 19.75 3.04
C PHE A 114 -12.94 20.28 3.11
N TYR A 115 -13.86 19.50 2.54
CA TYR A 115 -15.29 19.80 2.47
C TYR A 115 -16.12 18.52 2.71
N GLN A 116 -17.11 18.62 3.59
CA GLN A 116 -17.94 17.52 4.07
C GLN A 116 -19.44 17.86 3.98
N PRO A 117 -20.32 16.90 3.65
CA PRO A 117 -21.78 17.10 3.59
C PRO A 117 -22.39 17.28 4.99
N GLU A 118 -23.67 17.65 5.07
CA GLU A 118 -24.41 17.88 6.33
C GLU A 118 -24.13 16.81 7.40
N GLN A 119 -23.61 17.25 8.57
CA GLN A 119 -23.29 16.40 9.73
C GLN A 119 -24.09 16.84 10.95
N PRO A 120 -24.39 15.95 11.92
CA PRO A 120 -24.93 16.35 13.21
C PRO A 120 -23.91 17.12 14.05
N LEU A 121 -24.35 18.26 14.60
CA LEU A 121 -23.46 19.25 15.20
C LEU A 121 -23.75 19.49 16.68
N LEU A 122 -22.71 19.93 17.39
CA LEU A 122 -22.78 20.58 18.68
C LEU A 122 -22.45 22.06 18.53
N LYS A 123 -23.24 22.89 19.18
CA LYS A 123 -23.01 24.31 19.39
C LYS A 123 -22.38 24.51 20.77
N VAL A 124 -21.11 24.87 20.77
CA VAL A 124 -20.34 25.22 21.98
C VAL A 124 -20.43 26.73 22.18
N THR A 125 -21.05 27.15 23.28
CA THR A 125 -21.22 28.56 23.64
C THR A 125 -20.37 28.89 24.87
N SER A 126 -19.59 29.96 24.80
CA SER A 126 -18.79 30.44 25.94
C SER A 126 -19.58 31.37 26.87
N SER A 127 -19.03 31.63 28.06
CA SER A 127 -19.62 32.52 29.07
C SER A 127 -19.83 33.98 28.61
N SER A 128 -19.13 34.44 27.57
CA SER A 128 -19.30 35.78 27.00
C SER A 128 -20.46 35.90 25.99
N ASN A 129 -21.07 34.77 25.58
CA ASN A 129 -22.05 34.65 24.50
C ASN A 129 -21.58 35.14 23.11
N ILE A 130 -20.29 35.42 22.94
CA ILE A 130 -19.72 35.88 21.66
C ILE A 130 -19.19 34.72 20.85
N PHE A 131 -18.42 33.85 21.50
CA PHE A 131 -17.73 32.75 20.85
C PHE A 131 -18.64 31.53 20.83
N GLU A 132 -19.13 31.26 19.63
CA GLU A 132 -20.03 30.17 19.34
C GLU A 132 -19.45 29.35 18.19
N ASN A 133 -19.06 28.12 18.49
CA ASN A 133 -18.54 27.19 17.50
C ASN A 133 -19.58 26.10 17.27
N ARG A 134 -20.08 26.00 16.04
CA ARG A 134 -20.93 24.90 15.58
C ARG A 134 -20.03 23.89 14.90
N VAL A 135 -19.88 22.75 15.55
CA VAL A 135 -18.83 21.78 15.21
C VAL A 135 -19.38 20.38 15.30
N THR A 136 -18.76 19.48 14.56
CA THR A 136 -18.98 18.04 14.73
C THR A 136 -18.61 17.58 16.15
N ARG A 137 -19.24 16.49 16.61
CA ARG A 137 -19.10 15.98 17.98
C ARG A 137 -17.66 15.64 18.42
N GLY A 138 -16.76 15.31 17.50
CA GLY A 138 -15.37 14.98 17.82
C GLY A 138 -14.37 16.11 17.54
N HIS A 139 -14.83 17.28 17.09
CA HIS A 139 -13.97 18.44 16.91
C HIS A 139 -13.29 18.83 18.24
N LYS A 140 -11.97 19.06 18.21
CA LYS A 140 -11.16 19.29 19.41
C LYS A 140 -10.91 20.77 19.66
N PHE A 141 -11.12 21.21 20.90
CA PHE A 141 -10.72 22.53 21.39
C PHE A 141 -9.56 22.42 22.36
N LYS A 142 -8.66 23.40 22.34
CA LYS A 142 -7.59 23.49 23.35
C LYS A 142 -8.16 24.04 24.66
N VAL A 143 -7.92 23.32 25.76
CA VAL A 143 -8.41 23.66 27.10
C VAL A 143 -7.25 23.79 28.10
N LEU A 144 -7.46 24.60 29.14
CA LEU A 144 -6.53 24.76 30.27
C LEU A 144 -6.91 23.83 31.43
N ASN A 145 -5.96 23.01 31.86
CA ASN A 145 -6.11 22.09 32.99
C ASN A 145 -5.74 22.75 34.34
N GLU A 146 -6.17 22.16 35.46
CA GLU A 146 -5.89 22.68 36.82
C GLU A 146 -4.40 22.74 37.18
N ASP A 147 -3.60 21.88 36.58
CA ASP A 147 -2.16 21.82 36.75
C ASP A 147 -1.40 22.88 35.93
N LEU A 148 -2.12 23.74 35.22
CA LEU A 148 -1.63 24.75 34.26
C LEU A 148 -1.06 24.17 32.97
N THR A 149 -1.32 22.90 32.66
CA THR A 149 -1.03 22.31 31.34
C THR A 149 -2.17 22.54 30.36
N TYR A 150 -1.89 22.31 29.08
CA TYR A 150 -2.87 22.43 28.01
C TYR A 150 -3.17 21.06 27.42
N SER A 151 -4.43 20.78 27.14
CA SER A 151 -4.86 19.55 26.46
C SER A 151 -5.91 19.84 25.40
N PHE A 152 -6.12 18.92 24.47
CA PHE A 152 -7.22 18.99 23.51
C PHE A 152 -8.38 18.13 23.99
N LYS A 153 -9.59 18.70 24.00
CA LYS A 153 -10.83 18.02 24.41
C LYS A 153 -11.86 18.05 23.29
N GLU A 154 -12.53 16.93 23.04
CA GLU A 154 -13.58 16.84 22.02
C GLU A 154 -14.82 17.64 22.42
N SER A 155 -15.53 18.18 21.43
CA SER A 155 -16.70 19.04 21.64
C SER A 155 -17.82 18.33 22.41
N LYS A 156 -17.98 17.02 22.24
CA LYS A 156 -18.93 16.18 22.99
C LYS A 156 -18.56 15.99 24.47
N ASP A 157 -17.28 16.10 24.80
CA ASP A 157 -16.75 15.87 26.14
C ASP A 157 -16.57 17.21 26.90
N LEU A 158 -16.76 18.35 26.22
CA LEU A 158 -16.77 19.66 26.85
C LEU A 158 -17.94 19.77 27.85
N THR A 159 -17.60 20.26 29.02
CA THR A 159 -18.48 20.51 30.16
C THR A 159 -18.41 21.97 30.55
N THR A 160 -19.33 22.42 31.40
CA THR A 160 -19.32 23.80 31.91
C THR A 160 -18.11 24.11 32.79
N ASP A 161 -17.29 23.13 33.18
CA ASP A 161 -16.09 23.35 33.99
C ASP A 161 -14.83 23.57 33.16
N ASP A 162 -14.91 23.35 31.84
CA ASP A 162 -13.77 23.52 30.94
C ASP A 162 -13.56 25.00 30.58
N TYR A 163 -12.28 25.38 30.43
CA TYR A 163 -11.85 26.71 30.00
C TYR A 163 -11.19 26.63 28.63
N LEU A 164 -11.85 27.18 27.61
CA LEU A 164 -11.33 27.29 26.25
C LEU A 164 -10.23 28.35 26.18
N ILE A 165 -9.18 28.05 25.43
CA ILE A 165 -8.05 28.97 25.21
C ILE A 165 -8.33 29.83 24.00
N MET A 166 -8.17 31.13 24.19
CA MET A 166 -8.37 32.14 23.17
C MET A 166 -7.10 32.93 22.94
N GLN A 167 -6.79 33.19 21.67
CA GLN A 167 -5.63 33.98 21.30
C GLN A 167 -5.94 34.85 20.07
N PRO A 168 -5.70 36.17 20.15
CA PRO A 168 -5.89 37.09 19.02
C PRO A 168 -4.71 37.06 18.05
N SER A 169 -4.94 37.41 16.77
CA SER A 169 -3.86 37.63 15.79
C SER A 169 -3.02 38.88 16.08
N LEU A 170 -3.66 39.92 16.67
CA LEU A 170 -3.12 41.26 16.88
C LEU A 170 -2.62 41.95 15.60
N MET A 171 -3.02 41.45 14.42
CA MET A 171 -2.58 41.99 13.15
C MET A 171 -3.19 43.37 12.91
N ASP A 172 -2.48 44.26 12.21
CA ASP A 172 -3.09 45.45 11.62
C ASP A 172 -3.23 45.29 10.11
N MET A 173 -4.43 45.53 9.61
CA MET A 173 -4.77 45.47 8.19
C MET A 173 -4.40 46.77 7.50
N LYS A 174 -4.22 46.72 6.17
CA LYS A 174 -4.03 47.90 5.33
C LYS A 174 -5.31 48.18 4.56
N ASP A 175 -5.80 49.41 4.64
CA ASP A 175 -6.89 49.91 3.83
C ASP A 175 -6.63 51.34 3.36
N ASN A 176 -7.39 51.78 2.35
CA ASN A 176 -7.33 53.13 1.78
C ASN A 176 -8.63 53.92 2.04
N PHE A 177 -9.42 53.54 3.05
CA PHE A 177 -10.67 54.23 3.33
C PHE A 177 -10.43 55.56 4.06
N SER A 178 -11.24 56.57 3.75
CA SER A 178 -11.23 57.81 4.53
C SER A 178 -11.80 57.55 5.92
N LYS A 179 -11.14 58.11 6.95
CA LYS A 179 -11.65 58.03 8.34
C LYS A 179 -13.06 58.59 8.45
N ASP A 180 -13.34 59.66 7.70
CA ASP A 180 -14.59 60.41 7.76
C ASP A 180 -15.73 59.60 7.11
N GLU A 181 -15.48 58.95 5.97
CA GLU A 181 -16.44 58.07 5.31
C GLU A 181 -16.73 56.81 6.15
N VAL A 182 -15.71 56.25 6.82
CA VAL A 182 -15.86 55.08 7.69
C VAL A 182 -16.58 55.44 8.99
N TYR A 183 -16.35 56.64 9.53
CA TYR A 183 -17.15 57.18 10.63
C TYR A 183 -18.61 57.33 10.20
N ALA A 184 -18.85 57.88 9.00
CA ALA A 184 -20.20 57.99 8.44
C ALA A 184 -20.85 56.61 8.26
N LEU A 185 -20.10 55.58 7.86
CA LEU A 185 -20.61 54.20 7.82
C LEU A 185 -21.04 53.71 9.20
N GLY A 186 -20.24 53.93 10.23
CA GLY A 186 -20.58 53.57 11.61
C GLY A 186 -21.90 54.21 12.05
N LEU A 187 -22.01 55.52 11.83
CA LEU A 187 -23.22 56.28 12.16
C LEU A 187 -24.44 55.86 11.33
N PHE A 188 -24.23 55.52 10.06
CA PHE A 188 -25.28 55.02 9.17
C PHE A 188 -25.81 53.67 9.64
N MET A 189 -24.92 52.76 10.07
CA MET A 189 -25.29 51.43 10.54
C MET A 189 -25.98 51.43 11.91
N SER A 190 -25.83 52.50 12.70
CA SER A 190 -26.60 52.70 13.93
C SER A 190 -27.94 53.40 13.66
N ASP A 191 -27.91 54.70 13.33
CA ASP A 191 -29.08 55.59 13.33
C ASP A 191 -29.47 56.05 11.91
N GLY A 192 -28.85 55.47 10.89
CA GLY A 192 -29.12 55.79 9.49
C GLY A 192 -30.37 55.10 8.94
N ASN A 193 -30.95 55.69 7.91
CA ASN A 193 -32.02 55.04 7.14
C ASN A 193 -31.91 55.35 5.64
N ILE A 194 -32.51 54.48 4.83
CA ILE A 194 -32.63 54.68 3.38
C ILE A 194 -34.08 55.08 3.10
N ASP A 195 -34.28 56.28 2.58
CA ASP A 195 -35.59 56.73 2.08
C ASP A 195 -35.86 56.05 0.73
N ARG A 196 -36.66 54.98 0.78
CA ARG A 196 -37.03 54.16 -0.38
C ARG A 196 -38.27 54.67 -1.12
N ASN A 197 -38.83 55.83 -0.75
CA ASN A 197 -39.97 56.38 -1.47
C ASN A 197 -39.55 56.79 -2.89
N ARG A 198 -40.29 56.31 -3.90
CA ARG A 198 -40.19 56.70 -5.32
C ARG A 198 -38.88 56.32 -6.07
N ASP A 199 -38.27 55.17 -5.78
CA ASP A 199 -37.10 54.62 -6.51
C ASP A 199 -35.79 55.45 -6.42
N LEU A 200 -35.66 56.32 -5.41
CA LEU A 200 -34.52 57.24 -5.30
C LEU A 200 -33.44 56.86 -4.25
N ASN A 201 -33.71 55.90 -3.34
CA ASN A 201 -32.76 55.33 -2.34
C ASN A 201 -31.80 56.37 -1.72
N TYR A 202 -32.34 57.45 -1.15
CA TYR A 202 -31.51 58.46 -0.51
C TYR A 202 -31.06 58.02 0.88
N VAL A 203 -29.79 58.24 1.20
CA VAL A 203 -29.26 58.00 2.54
C VAL A 203 -29.60 59.17 3.45
N CYS A 204 -30.15 58.85 4.62
CA CYS A 204 -30.50 59.80 5.67
C CYS A 204 -29.76 59.44 6.96
N PHE A 205 -29.24 60.44 7.63
CA PHE A 205 -28.63 60.36 8.95
C PHE A 205 -29.50 61.07 9.96
N SER A 206 -29.70 60.47 11.12
CA SER A 206 -30.37 61.09 12.26
C SER A 206 -29.40 61.18 13.44
N ASN A 207 -29.40 62.30 14.16
CA ASN A 207 -28.72 62.40 15.45
C ASN A 207 -29.35 63.52 16.30
N SER A 208 -29.18 63.44 17.62
CA SER A 208 -29.60 64.53 18.53
C SER A 208 -28.64 65.73 18.50
N GLU A 209 -27.37 65.50 18.18
CA GLU A 209 -26.33 66.53 18.18
C GLU A 209 -26.07 67.03 16.75
N GLU A 210 -26.10 68.35 16.56
CA GLU A 210 -26.00 68.97 15.23
C GLU A 210 -24.59 68.90 14.65
N ASN A 211 -23.57 68.97 15.49
CA ASN A 211 -22.16 68.89 15.08
C ASN A 211 -21.82 67.54 14.44
N VAL A 212 -22.46 66.45 14.86
CA VAL A 212 -22.34 65.12 14.22
C VAL A 212 -22.84 65.20 12.78
N LEU A 213 -23.99 65.83 12.55
CA LEU A 213 -24.57 65.95 11.21
C LEU A 213 -23.81 66.95 10.32
N GLU A 214 -23.29 68.06 10.87
CA GLU A 214 -22.43 68.98 10.13
C GLU A 214 -21.13 68.28 9.66
N TYR A 215 -20.54 67.41 10.48
CA TYR A 215 -19.38 66.61 10.04
C TYR A 215 -19.72 65.67 8.87
N ILE A 216 -20.91 65.03 8.88
CA ILE A 216 -21.38 64.22 7.75
C ILE A 216 -21.62 65.09 6.50
N LYS A 217 -22.17 66.28 6.68
CA LYS A 217 -22.42 67.24 5.60
C LYS A 217 -21.11 67.71 4.95
N GLU A 218 -20.06 67.94 5.74
CA GLU A 218 -18.70 68.21 5.25
C GLU A 218 -18.12 67.01 4.51
N THR A 219 -18.21 65.81 5.10
CA THR A 219 -17.72 64.54 4.52
C THR A 219 -18.26 64.31 3.11
N PHE A 220 -19.56 64.51 2.90
CA PHE A 220 -20.20 64.32 1.59
C PHE A 220 -20.32 65.60 0.76
N GLN A 221 -19.79 66.74 1.22
CA GLN A 221 -19.88 68.05 0.56
C GLN A 221 -21.33 68.40 0.16
N LEU A 222 -22.23 68.45 1.15
CA LEU A 222 -23.65 68.67 0.97
C LEU A 222 -24.05 70.12 1.27
N ASN A 223 -24.94 70.69 0.44
CA ASN A 223 -25.47 72.05 0.63
C ASN A 223 -26.85 72.08 1.32
N ASN A 224 -27.39 70.92 1.71
CA ASN A 224 -28.74 70.82 2.26
C ASN A 224 -28.80 71.34 3.70
N LYS A 225 -29.96 71.88 4.08
CA LYS A 225 -30.24 72.23 5.49
C LYS A 225 -30.54 70.97 6.31
N ILE A 226 -30.03 70.93 7.54
CA ILE A 226 -30.43 69.94 8.55
C ILE A 226 -31.89 70.23 8.94
N GLN A 227 -32.73 69.20 8.86
CA GLN A 227 -34.15 69.30 9.21
C GLN A 227 -34.34 68.94 10.67
N GLU A 228 -35.06 69.77 11.42
CA GLU A 228 -35.31 69.55 12.84
C GLU A 228 -36.74 69.03 13.06
N THR A 229 -36.86 67.92 13.78
CA THR A 229 -38.13 67.42 14.33
C THR A 229 -38.17 67.71 15.83
N LYS A 230 -39.29 67.41 16.51
CA LYS A 230 -39.43 67.66 17.96
C LYS A 230 -38.36 66.99 18.83
N THR A 231 -37.75 65.89 18.37
CA THR A 231 -36.84 65.05 19.18
C THR A 231 -35.55 64.63 18.47
N THR A 232 -35.41 64.86 17.16
CA THR A 232 -34.24 64.43 16.37
C THR A 232 -33.96 65.38 15.20
N LYS A 233 -32.68 65.53 14.84
CA LYS A 233 -32.23 66.26 13.65
C LYS A 233 -31.90 65.27 12.54
N ILE A 234 -32.26 65.60 11.30
CA ILE A 234 -32.15 64.71 10.15
C ILE A 234 -31.38 65.42 9.03
N LEU A 235 -30.37 64.74 8.50
CA LEU A 235 -29.62 65.15 7.31
C LEU A 235 -29.82 64.13 6.19
N LYS A 236 -30.28 64.60 5.02
CA LYS A 236 -30.47 63.77 3.82
C LYS A 236 -29.36 64.05 2.82
N ILE A 237 -28.73 63.00 2.28
CA ILE A 237 -27.90 63.10 1.08
C ILE A 237 -28.84 63.31 -0.10
N SER A 238 -28.94 64.55 -0.63
CA SER A 238 -29.85 64.86 -1.75
C SER A 238 -29.34 64.37 -3.11
N ASN A 239 -28.07 63.95 -3.20
CA ASN A 239 -27.48 63.40 -4.41
C ASN A 239 -27.63 61.87 -4.40
N LYS A 240 -28.35 61.35 -5.40
CA LYS A 240 -28.60 59.91 -5.58
C LYS A 240 -27.33 59.14 -5.92
N GLU A 241 -26.43 59.70 -6.73
CA GLU A 241 -25.16 59.07 -7.09
C GLU A 241 -24.26 58.95 -5.85
N LYS A 242 -24.12 60.01 -5.05
CA LYS A 242 -23.36 59.95 -3.78
C LYS A 242 -23.95 58.95 -2.79
N SER A 243 -25.28 58.86 -2.70
CA SER A 243 -25.96 57.86 -1.86
C SER A 243 -25.66 56.44 -2.35
N LYS A 244 -25.77 56.21 -3.67
CA LYS A 244 -25.50 54.91 -4.29
C LYS A 244 -24.02 54.53 -4.13
N GLU A 245 -23.10 55.44 -4.41
CA GLU A 245 -21.65 55.24 -4.28
C GLU A 245 -21.28 54.85 -2.84
N PHE A 246 -21.81 55.57 -1.83
CA PHE A 246 -21.57 55.25 -0.43
C PHE A 246 -22.10 53.85 -0.04
N LEU A 247 -23.33 53.53 -0.45
CA LEU A 247 -23.96 52.24 -0.13
C LEU A 247 -23.26 51.07 -0.83
N GLU A 248 -22.83 51.24 -2.09
CA GLU A 248 -22.11 50.22 -2.88
C GLU A 248 -20.67 50.05 -2.38
N LYS A 249 -19.98 51.14 -2.05
CA LYS A 249 -18.59 51.13 -1.54
C LYS A 249 -18.43 50.28 -0.29
N PHE A 250 -19.42 50.30 0.60
CA PHE A 250 -19.40 49.54 1.85
C PHE A 250 -20.31 48.31 1.86
N ASP A 251 -20.94 47.98 0.74
CA ASP A 251 -21.85 46.83 0.58
C ASP A 251 -23.01 46.80 1.61
N VAL A 252 -23.75 47.91 1.70
CA VAL A 252 -24.88 48.10 2.65
C VAL A 252 -26.20 48.49 1.98
N THR A 253 -26.29 48.45 0.64
CA THR A 253 -27.44 48.94 -0.16
C THR A 253 -28.80 48.35 0.23
N ASN A 254 -28.88 47.05 0.55
CA ASN A 254 -30.14 46.33 0.80
C ASN A 254 -30.25 45.78 2.23
N LYS A 255 -29.56 46.40 3.19
CA LYS A 255 -29.60 45.99 4.60
C LYS A 255 -30.63 46.80 5.39
N TYR A 256 -31.18 46.17 6.42
CA TYR A 256 -32.13 46.68 7.41
C TYR A 256 -31.55 46.41 8.80
N SER A 257 -31.93 47.17 9.82
CA SER A 257 -31.34 47.08 11.16
C SER A 257 -31.33 45.67 11.78
N HIS A 258 -32.27 44.78 11.42
CA HIS A 258 -32.30 43.39 11.91
C HIS A 258 -31.45 42.40 11.09
N ASN A 259 -30.97 42.79 9.91
CA ASN A 259 -30.15 41.95 9.02
C ASN A 259 -28.81 42.61 8.61
N ILE A 260 -28.47 43.77 9.18
CA ILE A 260 -27.11 44.33 9.09
C ILE A 260 -26.11 43.32 9.65
N ASP A 261 -24.91 43.31 9.08
CA ASP A 261 -23.86 42.36 9.41
C ASP A 261 -22.48 42.99 9.18
N ILE A 262 -21.44 42.41 9.78
CA ILE A 262 -20.05 42.74 9.42
C ILE A 262 -19.70 41.93 8.16
N ASN A 263 -19.51 42.63 7.04
CA ASN A 263 -19.14 42.07 5.74
C ASN A 263 -17.61 42.02 5.56
N SER A 264 -17.14 41.44 4.44
CA SER A 264 -15.72 41.30 4.12
C SER A 264 -14.98 42.65 4.07
N THR A 265 -15.64 43.71 3.57
CA THR A 265 -15.09 45.07 3.57
C THR A 265 -14.76 45.53 5.00
N ILE A 266 -15.70 45.42 5.94
CA ILE A 266 -15.49 45.83 7.33
C ILE A 266 -14.48 44.91 8.04
N MET A 267 -14.48 43.60 7.75
CA MET A 267 -13.49 42.65 8.30
C MET A 267 -12.04 43.04 7.96
N SER A 268 -11.84 43.65 6.79
CA SER A 268 -10.53 44.06 6.27
C SER A 268 -10.07 45.45 6.73
N PHE A 269 -10.87 46.18 7.52
CA PHE A 269 -10.48 47.50 7.99
C PHE A 269 -9.18 47.47 8.80
N SER A 270 -8.28 48.41 8.52
CA SER A 270 -7.16 48.76 9.40
C SER A 270 -7.67 49.12 10.80
N ASN A 271 -6.81 49.05 11.80
CA ASN A 271 -7.11 49.40 13.17
C ASN A 271 -7.65 50.84 13.26
N LYS A 272 -7.08 51.72 12.43
CA LYS A 272 -7.50 53.12 12.31
C LYS A 272 -8.93 53.26 11.78
N SER A 273 -9.27 52.55 10.72
CA SER A 273 -10.61 52.57 10.13
C SER A 273 -11.64 51.90 11.04
N LEU A 274 -11.30 50.77 11.66
CA LEU A 274 -12.16 50.06 12.61
C LEU A 274 -12.49 50.93 13.84
N LEU A 275 -11.52 51.66 14.40
CA LEU A 275 -11.77 52.62 15.48
C LEU A 275 -12.65 53.80 15.04
N SER A 276 -12.50 54.27 13.79
CA SER A 276 -13.36 55.32 13.21
C SER A 276 -14.81 54.84 13.06
N PHE A 277 -14.98 53.62 12.54
CA PHE A 277 -16.27 52.95 12.40
C PHE A 277 -16.99 52.84 13.74
N ILE A 278 -16.28 52.36 14.77
CA ILE A 278 -16.84 52.22 16.12
C ILE A 278 -17.18 53.58 16.73
N SER A 279 -16.38 54.62 16.47
CA SER A 279 -16.66 55.98 16.94
C SER A 279 -17.99 56.49 16.37
N GLY A 280 -18.19 56.34 15.06
CA GLY A 280 -19.45 56.74 14.40
C GLY A 280 -20.66 55.95 14.91
N PHE A 281 -20.50 54.64 15.08
CA PHE A 281 -21.57 53.79 15.62
C PHE A 281 -21.94 54.17 17.05
N ILE A 282 -20.93 54.44 17.90
CA ILE A 282 -21.16 54.84 19.29
C ILE A 282 -21.87 56.19 19.36
N ASP A 283 -21.57 57.13 18.47
CA ASP A 283 -22.24 58.43 18.43
C ASP A 283 -23.72 58.35 18.05
N GLY A 284 -24.14 57.31 17.31
CA GLY A 284 -25.54 56.93 17.15
C GLY A 284 -26.05 56.09 18.33
N ASP A 285 -26.05 54.75 18.17
CA ASP A 285 -26.67 53.76 19.08
C ASP A 285 -25.78 53.26 20.24
N GLY A 286 -24.72 54.01 20.57
CA GLY A 286 -23.84 53.70 21.69
C GLY A 286 -24.15 54.45 22.99
N PHE A 287 -23.81 53.83 24.11
CA PHE A 287 -23.85 54.44 25.44
C PHE A 287 -22.49 54.35 26.13
N ILE A 288 -22.15 55.42 26.84
CA ILE A 288 -20.98 55.48 27.72
C ILE A 288 -21.49 55.76 29.13
N ARG A 289 -21.17 54.85 30.05
CA ARG A 289 -21.62 54.90 31.45
C ARG A 289 -20.43 54.86 32.40
N LYS A 290 -20.56 55.59 33.50
CA LYS A 290 -19.60 55.63 34.60
C LYS A 290 -20.25 55.05 35.86
N ASN A 291 -20.67 53.79 35.78
CA ASN A 291 -21.34 53.08 36.88
C ASN A 291 -20.33 52.24 37.68
N GLY A 292 -19.27 52.87 38.18
CA GLY A 292 -18.22 52.19 38.98
C GLY A 292 -17.22 51.34 38.18
N THR A 293 -17.59 50.79 37.02
CA THR A 293 -16.77 49.81 36.25
C THR A 293 -16.28 50.30 34.88
N ASN A 294 -16.50 51.58 34.51
CA ASN A 294 -16.29 52.15 33.16
C ASN A 294 -16.89 51.27 32.04
N GLU A 295 -18.02 51.68 31.46
CA GLU A 295 -18.73 50.85 30.48
C GLU A 295 -18.92 51.57 29.15
N ILE A 296 -18.60 50.87 28.07
CA ILE A 296 -18.98 51.24 26.70
C ILE A 296 -19.95 50.17 26.21
N VAL A 297 -21.11 50.59 25.73
CA VAL A 297 -22.19 49.69 25.27
C VAL A 297 -22.56 50.06 23.84
N ILE A 298 -22.59 49.06 22.97
CA ILE A 298 -23.09 49.16 21.59
C ILE A 298 -24.39 48.37 21.52
N THR A 299 -25.48 49.02 21.14
CA THR A 299 -26.80 48.38 21.06
C THR A 299 -27.14 48.05 19.61
N SER A 300 -27.68 46.86 19.36
CA SER A 300 -28.22 46.50 18.04
C SER A 300 -29.30 45.44 18.16
N ILE A 301 -30.22 45.42 17.18
CA ILE A 301 -31.19 44.32 17.01
C ILE A 301 -30.63 43.16 16.16
N SER A 302 -29.41 43.31 15.61
CA SER A 302 -28.70 42.23 14.91
C SER A 302 -27.63 41.60 15.82
N ASN A 303 -27.96 40.45 16.40
CA ASN A 303 -27.01 39.67 17.22
C ASN A 303 -25.78 39.23 16.39
N LYS A 304 -26.00 38.88 15.12
CA LYS A 304 -24.94 38.45 14.19
C LYS A 304 -23.88 39.54 13.99
N PHE A 305 -24.34 40.78 13.79
CA PHE A 305 -23.46 41.95 13.68
C PHE A 305 -22.61 42.14 14.93
N LEU A 306 -23.22 42.12 16.12
CA LEU A 306 -22.50 42.30 17.38
C LEU A 306 -21.48 41.19 17.63
N LYS A 307 -21.81 39.92 17.34
CA LYS A 307 -20.88 38.79 17.50
C LYS A 307 -19.65 38.94 16.62
N LYS A 308 -19.83 39.26 15.34
CA LYS A 308 -18.70 39.47 14.41
C LYS A 308 -17.89 40.70 14.78
N LEU A 309 -18.52 41.79 15.19
CA LEU A 309 -17.83 42.99 15.66
C LEU A 309 -16.99 42.68 16.90
N ALA A 310 -17.55 41.93 17.85
CA ALA A 310 -16.86 41.49 19.05
C ALA A 310 -15.65 40.61 18.74
N LEU A 311 -15.80 39.64 17.83
CA LEU A 311 -14.72 38.77 17.38
C LEU A 311 -13.62 39.57 16.66
N LEU A 312 -14.00 40.50 15.78
CA LEU A 312 -13.05 41.38 15.09
C LEU A 312 -12.27 42.25 16.09
N LEU A 313 -12.93 42.81 17.11
CA LEU A 313 -12.27 43.60 18.14
C LEU A 313 -11.35 42.75 19.03
N PHE A 314 -11.75 41.52 19.31
CA PHE A 314 -10.90 40.56 20.00
C PHE A 314 -9.66 40.23 19.16
N ASP A 315 -9.82 39.79 17.92
CA ASP A 315 -8.72 39.37 17.05
C ASP A 315 -7.69 40.50 16.83
N ARG A 316 -8.16 41.74 16.68
CA ARG A 316 -7.32 42.90 16.32
C ARG A 316 -6.68 43.60 17.50
N PHE A 317 -7.32 43.57 18.68
CA PHE A 317 -6.86 44.35 19.84
C PHE A 317 -6.71 43.52 21.13
N GLY A 318 -7.11 42.25 21.13
CA GLY A 318 -7.21 41.43 22.33
C GLY A 318 -8.32 41.88 23.29
N VAL A 319 -9.26 42.71 22.81
CA VAL A 319 -10.34 43.29 23.61
C VAL A 319 -11.51 42.32 23.67
N VAL A 320 -11.79 41.79 24.85
CA VAL A 320 -12.93 40.88 25.06
C VAL A 320 -14.14 41.66 25.54
N SER A 321 -15.28 41.44 24.91
CA SER A 321 -16.57 42.03 25.26
C SER A 321 -17.53 40.94 25.79
N VAL A 322 -18.75 41.33 26.16
CA VAL A 322 -19.83 40.40 26.50
C VAL A 322 -21.10 40.84 25.78
N ILE A 323 -21.87 39.89 25.25
CA ILE A 323 -23.22 40.16 24.71
C ILE A 323 -24.27 39.80 25.75
N VAL A 324 -25.15 40.74 26.05
CA VAL A 324 -26.31 40.57 26.94
C VAL A 324 -27.59 41.02 26.25
N ASP A 325 -28.71 40.39 26.58
CA ASP A 325 -30.03 40.79 26.08
C ASP A 325 -30.39 42.17 26.66
N ALA A 326 -30.83 43.10 25.81
CA ALA A 326 -31.17 44.48 26.17
C ALA A 326 -32.68 44.72 26.27
N GLY A 327 -33.47 44.02 25.45
CA GLY A 327 -34.93 44.07 25.44
C GLY A 327 -35.51 42.94 24.59
N LYS A 328 -36.72 42.49 24.92
CA LYS A 328 -37.39 41.40 24.21
C LYS A 328 -38.56 41.90 23.38
N LYS A 329 -38.80 41.24 22.26
CA LYS A 329 -39.98 41.46 21.42
C LYS A 329 -41.24 41.26 22.25
N GLY A 330 -42.13 42.26 22.23
CA GLY A 330 -43.37 42.27 22.99
C GLY A 330 -43.31 43.06 24.30
N ASP A 331 -42.11 43.49 24.74
CA ASP A 331 -41.98 44.36 25.90
C ASP A 331 -42.73 45.68 25.68
N LYS A 332 -43.47 46.12 26.70
CA LYS A 332 -44.29 47.34 26.69
C LYS A 332 -43.56 48.46 27.41
N HIS A 333 -43.39 49.59 26.73
CA HIS A 333 -42.77 50.78 27.27
C HIS A 333 -43.72 51.97 27.14
N THR A 334 -43.70 52.87 28.11
CA THR A 334 -44.47 54.12 28.04
C THR A 334 -43.56 55.25 27.60
N PHE A 335 -43.82 55.85 26.44
CA PHE A 335 -43.11 57.03 25.96
C PHE A 335 -44.12 58.13 25.64
N GLU A 336 -43.97 59.31 26.25
CA GLU A 336 -44.91 60.43 26.11
C GLU A 336 -46.39 60.05 26.27
N ASN A 337 -46.70 59.25 27.31
CA ASN A 337 -48.05 58.71 27.58
C ASN A 337 -48.65 57.81 26.48
N ARG A 338 -47.83 57.30 25.55
CA ARG A 338 -48.21 56.27 24.58
C ARG A 338 -47.52 54.96 24.90
N GLU A 339 -48.27 53.86 24.81
CA GLU A 339 -47.72 52.51 24.93
C GLU A 339 -47.02 52.14 23.62
N ILE A 340 -45.72 51.88 23.70
CA ILE A 340 -44.89 51.41 22.60
C ILE A 340 -44.52 49.96 22.88
N VAL A 341 -44.75 49.09 21.90
CA VAL A 341 -44.39 47.67 21.98
C VAL A 341 -43.11 47.43 21.19
N THR A 342 -42.12 46.82 21.84
CA THR A 342 -40.85 46.44 21.24
C THR A 342 -41.07 45.42 20.13
N ARG A 343 -40.63 45.73 18.90
CA ARG A 343 -40.90 44.91 17.70
C ARG A 343 -39.89 43.79 17.45
N HIS A 344 -38.68 43.94 17.98
CA HIS A 344 -37.55 43.03 17.79
C HIS A 344 -36.79 42.88 19.11
N ASP A 345 -36.15 41.72 19.30
CA ASP A 345 -35.18 41.58 20.38
C ASP A 345 -33.99 42.53 20.13
N SER A 346 -33.43 43.08 21.20
CA SER A 346 -32.25 43.93 21.15
C SER A 346 -31.16 43.39 22.06
N TYR A 347 -29.92 43.64 21.68
CA TYR A 347 -28.72 43.09 22.32
C TYR A 347 -27.72 44.20 22.57
N ASN A 348 -27.02 44.10 23.70
CA ASN A 348 -25.95 45.00 24.10
C ASN A 348 -24.62 44.28 24.02
N LEU A 349 -23.69 44.80 23.20
CA LEU A 349 -22.28 44.46 23.25
C LEU A 349 -21.60 45.39 24.26
N THR A 350 -21.12 44.84 25.36
CA THR A 350 -20.61 45.62 26.49
C THR A 350 -19.11 45.39 26.70
N PHE A 351 -18.37 46.49 26.80
CA PHE A 351 -16.97 46.54 27.23
C PHE A 351 -16.93 47.11 28.64
N THR A 352 -16.13 46.51 29.53
CA THR A 352 -16.00 46.90 30.95
C THR A 352 -14.52 47.04 31.34
N GLY A 353 -14.24 47.76 32.44
CA GLY A 353 -12.93 47.77 33.09
C GLY A 353 -11.78 48.14 32.15
N SER A 354 -10.73 47.31 32.13
CA SER A 354 -9.56 47.44 31.26
C SER A 354 -9.92 47.44 29.75
N ASN A 355 -10.89 46.63 29.33
CA ASN A 355 -11.35 46.54 27.95
C ASN A 355 -12.10 47.82 27.50
N ALA A 356 -12.85 48.47 28.39
CA ALA A 356 -13.46 49.77 28.10
C ALA A 356 -12.42 50.90 28.11
N TYR A 357 -11.51 50.87 29.08
CA TYR A 357 -10.44 51.87 29.21
C TYR A 357 -9.51 51.89 27.99
N PHE A 358 -9.28 50.74 27.34
CA PHE A 358 -8.52 50.63 26.09
C PHE A 358 -8.95 51.65 25.02
N PHE A 359 -10.24 51.98 24.97
CA PHE A 359 -10.82 52.86 23.97
C PHE A 359 -10.72 54.36 24.30
N LYS A 360 -10.37 54.71 25.55
CA LYS A 360 -10.41 56.09 26.07
C LYS A 360 -9.74 57.10 25.13
N ASP A 361 -8.52 56.80 24.72
CA ASP A 361 -7.70 57.71 23.90
C ASP A 361 -7.68 57.29 22.41
N LYS A 362 -8.54 56.34 22.02
CA LYS A 362 -8.55 55.73 20.67
C LYS A 362 -9.80 56.02 19.86
N LEU A 363 -10.92 56.32 20.53
CA LEU A 363 -12.17 56.70 19.86
C LEU A 363 -12.24 58.21 19.67
N ASN A 364 -12.73 58.64 18.50
CA ASN A 364 -12.93 60.05 18.18
C ASN A 364 -14.43 60.36 18.10
N LEU A 365 -15.06 60.55 19.27
CA LEU A 365 -16.51 60.78 19.38
C LEU A 365 -16.85 62.24 19.15
N LEU A 366 -17.80 62.54 18.26
CA LEU A 366 -18.29 63.89 18.00
C LEU A 366 -19.43 64.29 18.94
N ASN A 367 -20.16 63.34 19.53
CA ASN A 367 -21.15 63.67 20.56
C ASN A 367 -20.44 64.12 21.84
N GLN A 368 -20.58 65.41 22.19
CA GLN A 368 -19.86 66.01 23.31
C GLN A 368 -20.12 65.29 24.64
N LYS A 369 -21.39 64.93 24.93
CA LYS A 369 -21.74 64.25 26.17
C LYS A 369 -21.10 62.86 26.26
N LYS A 370 -21.02 62.12 25.15
CA LYS A 370 -20.38 60.80 25.12
C LYS A 370 -18.86 60.94 25.27
N ARG A 371 -18.25 61.92 24.57
CA ARG A 371 -16.82 62.24 24.68
C ARG A 371 -16.41 62.61 26.11
N ASP A 372 -17.10 63.57 26.73
CA ASP A 372 -16.82 64.00 28.10
C ASP A 372 -16.87 62.83 29.09
N ARG A 373 -17.84 61.92 28.91
CA ARG A 373 -17.95 60.70 29.73
C ARG A 373 -16.77 59.76 29.50
N LEU A 374 -16.34 59.55 28.26
CA LEU A 374 -15.20 58.70 27.92
C LEU A 374 -13.89 59.27 28.48
N GLU A 375 -13.65 60.56 28.31
CA GLU A 375 -12.47 61.26 28.85
C GLU A 375 -12.42 61.20 30.38
N SER A 376 -13.60 61.18 31.03
CA SER A 376 -13.73 61.01 32.48
C SER A 376 -13.45 59.60 33.00
N PHE A 377 -13.18 58.62 32.13
CA PHE A 377 -12.78 57.27 32.55
C PHE A 377 -11.46 57.33 33.30
N ASN A 378 -11.48 56.87 34.54
CA ASN A 378 -10.26 56.71 35.32
C ASN A 378 -9.65 55.34 35.04
N TYR A 379 -8.33 55.25 35.03
CA TYR A 379 -7.66 53.95 35.01
C TYR A 379 -8.02 53.23 36.31
N TYR A 380 -8.99 52.33 36.22
CA TYR A 380 -9.29 51.34 37.24
C TYR A 380 -8.80 50.03 36.66
N SER A 381 -7.80 49.42 37.30
CA SER A 381 -7.40 48.04 37.05
C SER A 381 -8.47 47.09 37.61
N ASP A 382 -9.75 47.40 37.38
CA ASP A 382 -10.83 46.52 37.77
C ASP A 382 -10.85 45.41 36.73
N PRO A 383 -10.43 44.20 37.13
CA PRO A 383 -10.20 43.16 36.17
C PRO A 383 -11.53 42.69 35.60
N THR A 384 -11.58 42.54 34.28
CA THR A 384 -12.75 41.97 33.65
C THR A 384 -12.84 40.48 33.98
N GLN A 385 -14.06 39.95 34.14
CA GLN A 385 -14.28 38.50 34.28
C GLN A 385 -13.62 37.70 33.15
N THR A 386 -13.50 38.30 31.96
CA THR A 386 -12.88 37.73 30.76
C THR A 386 -11.35 37.76 30.76
N SER A 387 -10.70 38.48 31.68
CA SER A 387 -9.25 38.46 31.89
C SER A 387 -8.81 37.58 33.06
N TYR A 388 -9.73 36.78 33.62
CA TYR A 388 -9.43 35.83 34.69
C TYR A 388 -8.44 34.76 34.22
N LEU A 389 -7.44 34.49 35.06
CA LEU A 389 -6.47 33.42 34.88
C LEU A 389 -6.84 32.25 35.81
N PRO A 390 -7.64 31.27 35.33
CA PRO A 390 -8.07 30.16 36.17
C PRO A 390 -6.87 29.33 36.65
N PHE A 391 -6.94 28.84 37.89
CA PHE A 391 -5.92 28.00 38.55
C PHE A 391 -4.56 28.67 38.86
N PHE A 392 -4.19 29.77 38.21
CA PHE A 392 -2.90 30.47 38.41
C PHE A 392 -2.71 31.01 39.83
N GLY A 393 -3.77 31.54 40.45
CA GLY A 393 -3.68 32.18 41.77
C GLY A 393 -3.01 31.29 42.82
N LYS A 394 -3.55 30.08 43.01
CA LYS A 394 -3.04 29.11 43.99
C LYS A 394 -1.54 28.82 43.77
N LYS A 395 -1.16 28.50 42.53
CA LYS A 395 0.22 28.16 42.15
C LYS A 395 1.20 29.31 42.40
N ILE A 396 0.83 30.55 42.02
CA ILE A 396 1.66 31.74 42.21
C ILE A 396 1.92 31.99 43.70
N PHE A 397 0.86 31.97 44.51
CA PHE A 397 0.99 32.30 45.93
C PHE A 397 1.69 31.19 46.73
N ASP A 398 1.57 29.92 46.33
CA ASP A 398 2.34 28.82 46.90
C ASP A 398 3.85 29.00 46.70
N ILE A 399 4.28 29.42 45.49
CA ILE A 399 5.68 29.73 45.19
C ILE A 399 6.17 30.88 46.05
N PHE A 400 5.38 31.96 46.12
CA PHE A 400 5.72 33.11 46.96
C PHE A 400 5.83 32.70 48.44
N SER A 401 4.99 31.79 48.92
CA SER A 401 5.00 31.31 50.32
C SER A 401 6.30 30.61 50.64
N LYS A 402 6.69 29.67 49.79
CA LYS A 402 7.87 28.83 49.98
C LYS A 402 9.18 29.64 49.98
N LYS A 403 9.27 30.68 49.15
CA LYS A 403 10.49 31.50 49.00
C LYS A 403 10.49 32.76 49.88
N HIS A 404 9.44 33.00 50.68
CA HIS A 404 9.34 34.17 51.56
C HIS A 404 10.04 33.93 52.91
N ILE A 405 10.94 34.84 53.29
CA ILE A 405 11.77 34.73 54.50
C ILE A 405 11.38 35.75 55.60
N GLY A 406 10.25 36.44 55.46
CA GLY A 406 9.71 37.38 56.45
C GLY A 406 9.84 38.85 56.08
N SER A 407 8.98 39.72 56.63
CA SER A 407 9.02 41.19 56.44
C SER A 407 9.02 41.69 54.97
N GLY A 408 8.50 40.87 54.05
CA GLY A 408 8.46 41.14 52.61
C GLY A 408 9.74 40.83 51.86
N TRP A 409 10.67 40.09 52.48
CA TRP A 409 11.90 39.58 51.87
C TRP A 409 11.68 38.20 51.25
N TYR A 410 12.39 37.97 50.14
CA TYR A 410 12.39 36.74 49.38
C TYR A 410 13.84 36.35 49.09
N GLN A 411 14.06 35.07 48.82
CA GLN A 411 15.35 34.52 48.43
C GLN A 411 15.23 33.87 47.05
N SER A 412 16.10 34.25 46.10
CA SER A 412 16.23 33.60 44.79
C SER A 412 16.85 32.21 44.91
N GLU A 413 16.94 31.44 43.82
CA GLU A 413 17.61 30.13 43.83
C GLU A 413 19.11 30.26 44.10
N ASP A 414 19.73 31.31 43.56
CA ASP A 414 21.15 31.64 43.80
C ASP A 414 21.43 32.18 45.21
N GLY A 415 20.41 32.24 46.07
CA GLY A 415 20.52 32.69 47.45
C GLY A 415 20.50 34.22 47.64
N GLU A 416 20.36 35.00 46.56
CA GLU A 416 20.26 36.46 46.61
C GLU A 416 18.97 36.88 47.33
N LYS A 417 19.10 37.73 48.34
CA LYS A 417 17.96 38.26 49.09
C LYS A 417 17.47 39.54 48.46
N PHE A 418 16.17 39.60 48.21
CA PHE A 418 15.55 40.80 47.69
C PHE A 418 14.20 41.10 48.32
N ARG A 419 13.83 42.37 48.28
CA ARG A 419 12.58 42.85 48.87
C ARG A 419 11.63 43.28 47.76
N LEU A 420 10.52 42.56 47.62
CA LEU A 420 9.49 42.91 46.65
C LEU A 420 8.10 42.61 47.24
N GLY A 421 7.39 43.64 47.70
CA GLY A 421 6.01 43.51 48.18
C GLY A 421 5.01 43.46 47.02
N ILE A 422 3.90 42.74 47.18
CA ILE A 422 2.76 42.89 46.26
C ILE A 422 2.01 44.15 46.71
N LYS A 423 1.94 45.15 45.84
CA LYS A 423 1.29 46.43 46.11
C LYS A 423 0.14 46.60 45.12
N TYR A 424 -1.00 47.07 45.61
CA TYR A 424 -2.01 47.66 44.74
C TYR A 424 -1.50 49.01 44.20
N LYS A 425 -2.00 49.46 43.05
CA LYS A 425 -1.65 50.75 42.43
C LYS A 425 -1.91 51.97 43.35
N ASN A 426 -2.84 51.87 44.29
CA ASN A 426 -3.10 52.89 45.31
C ASN A 426 -2.05 52.91 46.45
N GLY A 427 -0.98 52.13 46.36
CA GLY A 427 0.10 52.05 47.35
C GLY A 427 -0.18 51.11 48.53
N THR A 428 -1.39 50.51 48.61
CA THR A 428 -1.76 49.57 49.67
C THR A 428 -0.95 48.28 49.53
N LYS A 429 -0.22 47.92 50.59
CA LYS A 429 0.56 46.67 50.65
C LYS A 429 -0.37 45.51 50.98
N ILE A 430 -0.33 44.45 50.18
CA ILE A 430 -0.95 43.18 50.55
C ILE A 430 -0.09 42.56 51.66
N ARG A 431 -0.65 42.43 52.87
CA ARG A 431 0.02 41.68 53.94
C ARG A 431 -0.04 40.21 53.59
N TYR A 432 1.12 39.57 53.58
CA TYR A 432 1.21 38.14 53.32
C TYR A 432 0.55 37.38 54.49
N VAL A 433 -0.50 36.61 54.20
CA VAL A 433 -1.19 35.71 55.13
C VAL A 433 -1.08 34.31 54.51
N LYS A 434 -0.83 33.28 55.32
CA LYS A 434 -0.60 31.90 54.85
C LYS A 434 -1.78 31.33 54.03
N GLU A 435 -2.98 31.91 54.19
CA GLU A 435 -4.24 31.54 53.52
C GLU A 435 -4.57 32.37 52.26
N LEU A 436 -3.60 33.13 51.72
CA LEU A 436 -3.84 34.00 50.56
C LEU A 436 -4.18 33.22 49.26
N SER A 437 -3.68 32.00 49.12
CA SER A 437 -3.73 31.19 47.90
C SER A 437 -5.17 30.79 47.50
N ASP A 438 -6.08 30.61 48.46
CA ASP A 438 -7.45 30.16 48.19
C ASP A 438 -8.44 31.32 47.98
N LYS A 439 -8.05 32.56 48.31
CA LYS A 439 -8.96 33.73 48.32
C LYS A 439 -8.67 34.77 47.23
N ILE A 440 -7.55 34.67 46.51
CA ILE A 440 -7.15 35.67 45.50
C ILE A 440 -7.29 35.13 44.08
N ARG A 441 -8.14 35.80 43.29
CA ARG A 441 -8.21 35.64 41.83
C ARG A 441 -7.12 36.49 41.17
N ILE A 442 -6.44 35.92 40.19
CA ILE A 442 -5.45 36.61 39.37
C ILE A 442 -6.04 36.86 38.00
N TYR A 443 -5.74 38.02 37.44
CA TYR A 443 -6.24 38.46 36.15
C TYR A 443 -5.10 39.01 35.30
N SER A 444 -5.07 38.68 34.01
CA SER A 444 -3.97 39.02 33.09
C SER A 444 -3.66 40.51 33.10
N ASP A 445 -4.68 41.35 33.23
CA ASP A 445 -4.54 42.81 33.15
C ASP A 445 -3.93 43.43 34.40
N THR A 446 -3.82 42.65 35.49
CA THR A 446 -3.31 43.11 36.79
C THR A 446 -1.98 42.46 37.17
N VAL A 447 -1.54 41.46 36.40
CA VAL A 447 -0.33 40.67 36.70
C VAL A 447 0.92 41.55 36.76
N GLU A 448 1.09 42.48 35.82
CA GLU A 448 2.19 43.44 35.80
C GLU A 448 2.04 44.51 36.89
N ASP A 449 0.83 45.07 37.03
CA ASP A 449 0.51 46.09 38.04
C ASP A 449 0.80 45.62 39.47
N LEU A 450 0.59 44.33 39.74
CA LEU A 450 0.85 43.71 41.04
C LEU A 450 2.32 43.27 41.21
N ASN A 451 3.20 43.56 40.24
CA ASN A 451 4.60 43.10 40.18
C ASN A 451 4.75 41.58 40.31
N ILE A 452 3.76 40.81 39.83
CA ILE A 452 3.79 39.33 39.91
C ILE A 452 4.86 38.78 38.98
N LEU A 453 4.94 39.26 37.74
CA LEU A 453 5.95 38.81 36.76
C LEU A 453 7.37 39.11 37.24
N GLU A 454 7.64 40.35 37.67
CA GLU A 454 8.96 40.73 38.16
C GLU A 454 9.37 39.90 39.39
N LYS A 455 8.39 39.57 40.26
CA LYS A 455 8.67 38.68 41.39
C LYS A 455 8.99 37.26 40.95
N LEU A 456 8.20 36.68 40.05
CA LEU A 456 8.45 35.33 39.54
C LEU A 456 9.81 35.25 38.82
N ARG A 457 10.19 36.29 38.08
CA ARG A 457 11.49 36.43 37.42
C ARG A 457 12.63 36.38 38.41
N ARG A 458 12.57 37.18 39.48
CA ARG A 458 13.61 37.22 40.52
C ARG A 458 13.65 35.98 41.43
N LEU A 459 12.60 35.16 41.38
CA LEU A 459 12.55 33.87 42.05
C LEU A 459 12.97 32.70 41.14
N ASP A 460 13.41 33.00 39.90
CA ASP A 460 13.77 32.04 38.85
C ASP A 460 12.69 30.96 38.64
N SER A 461 11.42 31.36 38.75
CA SER A 461 10.30 30.44 38.60
C SER A 461 10.01 30.16 37.14
N LYS A 462 9.88 28.87 36.77
CA LYS A 462 9.41 28.43 35.44
C LYS A 462 8.04 29.02 35.07
N LEU A 463 7.23 29.43 36.04
CA LEU A 463 5.93 30.06 35.81
C LEU A 463 6.05 31.49 35.24
N TYR A 464 7.21 32.13 35.37
CA TYR A 464 7.47 33.46 34.79
C TYR A 464 7.26 33.45 33.28
N GLU A 465 7.95 32.56 32.56
CA GLU A 465 7.88 32.49 31.10
C GLU A 465 6.47 32.18 30.61
N HIS A 466 5.79 31.25 31.28
CA HIS A 466 4.42 30.87 30.95
C HIS A 466 3.43 32.03 31.12
N LEU A 467 3.50 32.73 32.27
CA LEU A 467 2.62 33.87 32.54
C LEU A 467 2.97 35.08 31.65
N LYS A 468 4.26 35.29 31.36
CA LYS A 468 4.73 36.32 30.44
C LYS A 468 4.20 36.07 29.02
N TYR A 469 4.28 34.83 28.54
CA TYR A 469 3.73 34.44 27.25
C TYR A 469 2.22 34.73 27.15
N ILE A 470 1.45 34.43 28.19
CA ILE A 470 0.01 34.73 28.27
C ILE A 470 -0.27 36.24 28.16
N VAL A 471 0.50 37.05 28.88
CA VAL A 471 0.35 38.52 28.90
C VAL A 471 0.76 39.14 27.55
N ASP A 472 1.93 38.77 27.03
CA ASP A 472 2.50 39.30 25.79
C ASP A 472 1.62 38.97 24.58
N ASN A 473 1.07 37.75 24.51
CA ASN A 473 0.21 37.29 23.42
C ASN A 473 -1.29 37.52 23.66
N LYS A 474 -1.66 38.26 24.72
CA LYS A 474 -3.05 38.56 25.08
C LYS A 474 -3.95 37.31 25.14
N ILE A 475 -3.43 36.19 25.62
CA ILE A 475 -4.20 34.95 25.76
C ILE A 475 -5.30 35.16 26.80
N ARG A 476 -6.48 34.60 26.53
CA ARG A 476 -7.68 34.66 27.39
C ARG A 476 -8.24 33.27 27.61
N PHE A 477 -8.92 33.08 28.73
CA PHE A 477 -9.54 31.81 29.10
C PHE A 477 -11.03 32.04 29.30
N LEU A 478 -11.87 31.37 28.50
CA LEU A 478 -13.31 31.47 28.63
C LEU A 478 -13.92 30.15 29.06
N ARG A 479 -14.68 30.21 30.14
CA ARG A 479 -15.46 29.06 30.62
C ARG A 479 -16.53 28.69 29.61
N VAL A 480 -16.68 27.41 29.33
CA VAL A 480 -17.80 26.88 28.53
C VAL A 480 -19.09 27.14 29.31
N LYS A 481 -20.07 27.77 28.64
CA LYS A 481 -21.40 28.03 29.22
C LYS A 481 -22.36 26.91 28.91
N GLU A 482 -22.33 26.41 27.69
CA GLU A 482 -23.30 25.45 27.18
C GLU A 482 -22.78 24.70 25.96
N VAL A 483 -23.12 23.41 25.87
CA VAL A 483 -22.93 22.57 24.69
C VAL A 483 -24.30 21.99 24.32
N LYS A 484 -24.78 22.28 23.10
CA LYS A 484 -26.13 21.91 22.64
C LYS A 484 -26.11 21.26 21.26
N GLU A 485 -26.95 20.26 21.04
CA GLU A 485 -27.18 19.74 19.69
C GLU A 485 -27.90 20.78 18.82
N VAL A 486 -27.48 20.87 17.56
CA VAL A 486 -28.09 21.73 16.54
C VAL A 486 -28.28 20.96 15.24
N THR A 487 -29.05 21.55 14.33
CA THR A 487 -29.37 20.97 13.01
C THR A 487 -28.12 20.69 12.20
N ASP A 488 -28.21 19.68 11.34
CA ASP A 488 -27.11 19.27 10.49
C ASP A 488 -26.77 20.37 9.47
N GLU A 489 -25.48 20.67 9.30
CA GLU A 489 -24.97 21.65 8.32
C GLU A 489 -23.71 21.10 7.65
N ILE A 490 -23.42 21.60 6.45
CA ILE A 490 -22.21 21.31 5.67
C ILE A 490 -20.97 21.78 6.44
N THR A 491 -19.90 20.97 6.42
CA THR A 491 -18.69 21.21 7.19
C THR A 491 -17.41 21.32 6.34
N TYR A 492 -16.40 22.02 6.85
CA TYR A 492 -15.16 22.46 6.21
C TYR A 492 -13.99 22.25 7.18
N ASP A 493 -12.79 22.02 6.64
CA ASP A 493 -11.53 21.98 7.40
C ASP A 493 -10.34 22.22 6.46
N PHE A 494 -9.12 22.37 6.99
CA PHE A 494 -7.90 22.53 6.19
C PHE A 494 -6.63 22.05 6.92
N THR A 495 -5.56 21.76 6.19
CA THR A 495 -4.23 21.46 6.79
C THR A 495 -3.32 22.68 6.83
N VAL A 496 -2.45 22.75 7.85
CA VAL A 496 -1.52 23.86 8.09
C VAL A 496 -0.11 23.30 8.19
N GLU A 497 0.85 23.99 7.57
CA GLU A 497 2.25 23.58 7.52
C GLU A 497 2.88 23.45 8.92
N ASP A 498 3.49 22.29 9.21
CA ASP A 498 4.22 21.91 10.44
C ASP A 498 3.43 21.98 11.77
N VAL A 499 2.12 22.26 11.72
CA VAL A 499 1.30 22.53 12.92
C VAL A 499 -0.14 22.06 12.70
N HIS A 500 -0.73 21.39 13.69
CA HIS A 500 -2.12 20.88 13.63
C HIS A 500 -3.10 21.72 14.48
N GLU A 501 -2.87 23.03 14.55
CA GLU A 501 -3.75 23.99 15.25
C GLU A 501 -3.82 25.31 14.51
N PHE A 502 -4.95 26.00 14.64
CA PHE A 502 -5.21 27.32 14.08
C PHE A 502 -6.26 28.07 14.92
N PHE A 503 -6.34 29.39 14.72
CA PHE A 503 -7.32 30.22 15.43
C PHE A 503 -8.61 30.34 14.61
N VAL A 504 -9.72 29.89 15.20
CA VAL A 504 -11.06 29.97 14.60
C VAL A 504 -12.06 30.49 15.62
N ASN A 505 -12.85 31.49 15.21
CA ASN A 505 -13.73 32.25 16.08
C ASN A 505 -13.01 32.66 17.39
N GLY A 506 -11.73 33.03 17.31
CA GLY A 506 -10.90 33.47 18.43
C GLY A 506 -10.45 32.36 19.40
N VAL A 507 -10.84 31.10 19.16
CA VAL A 507 -10.47 29.93 19.97
C VAL A 507 -9.41 29.11 19.24
N ILE A 508 -8.46 28.55 19.99
CA ILE A 508 -7.47 27.64 19.43
C ILE A 508 -8.10 26.27 19.21
N SER A 509 -8.16 25.86 17.95
CA SER A 509 -8.76 24.59 17.52
C SER A 509 -7.73 23.77 16.76
N SER A 510 -8.01 22.48 16.58
CA SER A 510 -7.12 21.54 15.88
C SER A 510 -7.72 21.07 14.55
N ASN A 511 -6.84 20.77 13.59
CA ASN A 511 -7.21 20.12 12.33
C ASN A 511 -7.83 18.75 12.64
N CYS A 512 -8.82 18.36 11.86
CA CYS A 512 -9.67 17.25 12.22
C CYS A 512 -9.17 15.87 11.75
N ILE A 513 -7.95 15.80 11.19
CA ILE A 513 -7.29 14.54 10.77
C ILE A 513 -6.47 13.91 11.93
N GLY A 514 -6.37 14.58 13.08
CA GLY A 514 -5.34 14.31 14.09
C GLY A 514 -5.75 13.55 15.36
N LYS A 515 -6.47 12.42 15.30
CA LYS A 515 -6.49 11.52 16.49
C LYS A 515 -5.24 10.68 16.58
N TYR A 516 -4.90 9.98 15.50
CA TYR A 516 -3.83 8.98 15.51
C TYR A 516 -2.83 9.11 14.36
N HIS A 517 -3.14 9.80 13.26
CA HIS A 517 -2.28 9.83 12.07
C HIS A 517 -1.78 11.25 11.72
N PRO A 518 -0.46 11.52 11.79
CA PRO A 518 0.13 12.86 11.54
C PRO A 518 0.39 13.17 10.05
N HIS A 519 -0.27 12.48 9.12
CA HIS A 519 -0.03 12.61 7.68
C HIS A 519 -1.33 12.92 6.94
N GLY A 520 -1.19 13.42 5.70
CA GLY A 520 -2.32 13.88 4.87
C GLY A 520 -3.43 12.85 4.72
N ASP A 521 -4.65 13.35 4.60
CA ASP A 521 -5.87 12.55 4.48
C ASP A 521 -5.83 11.58 3.29
N ASN A 522 -5.19 11.95 2.19
CA ASN A 522 -5.02 11.11 1.01
C ASN A 522 -4.32 9.79 1.33
N ALA A 523 -3.27 9.80 2.17
CA ALA A 523 -2.57 8.57 2.54
C ALA A 523 -3.45 7.64 3.40
N VAL A 524 -4.29 8.22 4.26
CA VAL A 524 -5.25 7.48 5.10
C VAL A 524 -6.42 6.97 4.24
N TYR A 525 -6.92 7.78 3.32
CA TYR A 525 -8.00 7.44 2.42
C TYR A 525 -7.57 6.37 1.41
N ASP A 526 -6.39 6.46 0.82
CA ASP A 526 -5.84 5.43 -0.08
C ASP A 526 -5.67 4.09 0.65
N ALA A 527 -5.22 4.14 1.90
CA ALA A 527 -5.14 2.95 2.75
C ALA A 527 -6.54 2.38 3.06
N LEU A 528 -7.51 3.23 3.39
CA LEU A 528 -8.91 2.84 3.61
C LEU A 528 -9.52 2.22 2.36
N VAL A 529 -9.32 2.84 1.19
CA VAL A 529 -9.79 2.36 -0.10
C VAL A 529 -9.17 1.01 -0.40
N ARG A 530 -7.86 0.86 -0.21
CA ARG A 530 -7.18 -0.42 -0.41
C ARG A 530 -7.74 -1.52 0.50
N MET A 531 -8.09 -1.18 1.74
CA MET A 531 -8.71 -2.12 2.67
C MET A 531 -10.15 -2.51 2.32
N ALA A 532 -10.81 -1.75 1.44
CA ALA A 532 -12.14 -2.01 0.93
C ALA A 532 -12.17 -2.76 -0.42
N GLN A 533 -11.06 -2.74 -1.16
CA GLN A 533 -10.94 -3.39 -2.47
C GLN A 533 -10.75 -4.91 -2.35
N ASP A 534 -11.74 -5.67 -2.80
CA ASP A 534 -11.76 -7.14 -2.82
C ASP A 534 -10.79 -7.79 -3.82
N PHE A 535 -10.32 -7.04 -4.81
CA PHE A 535 -9.24 -7.42 -5.72
C PHE A 535 -7.84 -7.09 -5.18
N SER A 536 -7.76 -6.33 -4.08
CA SER A 536 -6.50 -5.93 -3.43
C SER A 536 -6.23 -6.72 -2.15
N MET A 537 -7.26 -7.01 -1.36
CA MET A 537 -7.19 -7.82 -0.15
C MET A 537 -7.97 -9.13 -0.31
N ARG A 538 -7.38 -10.24 0.14
CA ARG A 538 -8.04 -11.55 0.09
C ARG A 538 -9.27 -11.64 1.00
N SER A 539 -9.24 -10.91 2.11
CA SER A 539 -10.35 -10.65 3.02
C SER A 539 -10.34 -9.15 3.37
N PRO A 540 -11.15 -8.33 2.67
CA PRO A 540 -11.27 -6.90 2.96
C PRO A 540 -11.52 -6.64 4.44
N LEU A 541 -10.87 -5.61 4.98
CA LEU A 541 -11.06 -5.19 6.37
C LEU A 541 -12.14 -4.11 6.48
N VAL A 542 -12.33 -3.36 5.40
CA VAL A 542 -13.36 -2.32 5.29
C VAL A 542 -14.41 -2.77 4.29
N ASP A 543 -15.68 -2.57 4.63
CA ASP A 543 -16.82 -2.76 3.73
C ASP A 543 -17.18 -1.37 3.17
N GLY A 544 -16.92 -1.16 1.88
CA GLY A 544 -17.11 0.11 1.19
C GLY A 544 -18.40 0.15 0.37
N GLN A 545 -19.15 1.25 0.48
CA GLN A 545 -20.29 1.58 -0.37
C GLN A 545 -19.98 2.83 -1.22
N GLY A 546 -20.03 2.68 -2.55
CA GLY A 546 -19.68 3.72 -3.52
C GLY A 546 -18.59 3.24 -4.48
N ASN A 547 -18.00 4.16 -5.25
CA ASN A 547 -16.90 3.82 -6.14
C ASN A 547 -15.56 3.82 -5.37
N PHE A 548 -15.05 2.62 -5.08
CA PHE A 548 -13.74 2.40 -4.43
C PHE A 548 -12.63 2.06 -5.44
N GLY A 549 -12.82 2.39 -6.71
CA GLY A 549 -11.93 2.02 -7.80
C GLY A 549 -12.22 0.62 -8.34
N SER A 550 -11.55 0.27 -9.42
CA SER A 550 -11.75 -0.98 -10.17
C SER A 550 -10.40 -1.60 -10.57
N VAL A 551 -10.43 -2.85 -11.04
CA VAL A 551 -9.25 -3.53 -11.62
C VAL A 551 -8.74 -2.82 -12.89
N ASP A 552 -9.58 -1.95 -13.48
CA ASP A 552 -9.26 -1.14 -14.66
C ASP A 552 -8.31 0.02 -14.32
N GLY A 553 -8.11 0.28 -13.02
CA GLY A 553 -7.27 1.36 -12.48
C GLY A 553 -7.97 2.71 -12.45
N ASP A 554 -9.29 2.72 -12.52
CA ASP A 554 -10.06 3.92 -12.24
C ASP A 554 -9.80 4.34 -10.80
N ASN A 555 -9.53 5.63 -10.62
CA ASN A 555 -9.37 6.19 -9.29
C ASN A 555 -10.66 6.01 -8.47
N PRO A 556 -10.56 5.71 -7.16
CA PRO A 556 -11.72 5.74 -6.29
C PRO A 556 -12.38 7.13 -6.35
N ALA A 557 -13.69 7.17 -6.13
CA ALA A 557 -14.36 8.45 -5.93
C ALA A 557 -13.78 9.12 -4.68
N ALA A 558 -13.85 10.46 -4.61
CA ALA A 558 -13.40 11.19 -3.44
C ALA A 558 -14.14 10.71 -2.17
N GLN A 559 -13.47 10.78 -1.01
CA GLN A 559 -13.95 10.33 0.31
C GLN A 559 -15.32 10.88 0.76
N ARG A 560 -15.81 11.93 0.09
CA ARG A 560 -17.16 12.51 0.28
C ARG A 560 -18.29 11.70 -0.36
N TYR A 561 -17.98 10.91 -1.39
CA TYR A 561 -18.96 10.08 -2.11
C TYR A 561 -18.95 8.63 -1.67
N THR A 562 -17.84 8.18 -1.09
CA THR A 562 -17.71 6.83 -0.55
C THR A 562 -18.15 6.79 0.90
N GLU A 563 -18.74 5.67 1.29
CA GLU A 563 -19.08 5.34 2.66
C GLU A 563 -18.42 4.03 3.03
N ALA A 564 -18.09 3.84 4.30
CA ALA A 564 -17.38 2.69 4.78
C ALA A 564 -17.86 2.26 6.17
N ARG A 565 -17.70 0.97 6.46
CA ARG A 565 -17.83 0.38 7.79
C ARG A 565 -16.85 -0.78 7.96
N MET A 566 -16.67 -1.28 9.18
CA MET A 566 -15.80 -2.44 9.38
C MET A 566 -16.45 -3.70 8.78
N THR A 567 -15.64 -4.62 8.29
CA THR A 567 -16.11 -5.99 8.02
C THR A 567 -16.15 -6.81 9.31
N LYS A 568 -16.84 -7.96 9.27
CA LYS A 568 -16.77 -8.95 10.37
C LYS A 568 -15.34 -9.41 10.66
N VAL A 569 -14.50 -9.53 9.63
CA VAL A 569 -13.09 -9.93 9.77
C VAL A 569 -12.30 -8.88 10.56
N ALA A 570 -12.52 -7.59 10.29
CA ALA A 570 -11.85 -6.52 11.01
C ALA A 570 -12.21 -6.47 12.50
N GLU A 571 -13.44 -6.82 12.89
CA GLU A 571 -13.83 -6.89 14.30
C GLU A 571 -13.07 -7.97 15.06
N GLU A 572 -12.78 -9.11 14.45
CA GLU A 572 -11.95 -10.15 15.06
C GLU A 572 -10.48 -9.73 15.24
N LEU A 573 -10.02 -8.69 14.52
CA LEU A 573 -8.71 -8.08 14.77
C LEU A 573 -8.72 -7.23 16.05
N LEU A 574 -9.86 -6.63 16.40
CA LEU A 574 -10.02 -5.67 17.51
C LEU A 574 -10.67 -6.28 18.75
N ARG A 575 -11.14 -7.52 18.68
CA ARG A 575 -11.89 -8.18 19.76
C ARG A 575 -11.05 -8.25 21.04
N ASP A 576 -11.66 -7.88 22.16
CA ASP A 576 -11.05 -7.80 23.50
C ASP A 576 -10.01 -6.68 23.73
N ILE A 577 -9.85 -5.72 22.81
CA ILE A 577 -8.89 -4.60 22.97
C ILE A 577 -9.14 -3.73 24.20
N ASP A 578 -10.36 -3.69 24.72
CA ASP A 578 -10.77 -2.97 25.94
C ASP A 578 -10.37 -3.68 27.25
N LYS A 579 -9.80 -4.88 27.18
CA LYS A 579 -9.46 -5.73 28.34
C LYS A 579 -7.96 -5.77 28.64
N ASP A 580 -7.26 -4.67 28.36
CA ASP A 580 -5.81 -4.52 28.55
C ASP A 580 -5.01 -5.68 27.93
N THR A 581 -5.40 -6.09 26.71
CA THR A 581 -4.80 -7.25 26.03
C THR A 581 -3.52 -6.94 25.26
N VAL A 582 -3.25 -5.66 25.02
CA VAL A 582 -2.13 -5.15 24.22
C VAL A 582 -1.61 -3.86 24.84
N ASP A 583 -0.35 -3.53 24.55
CA ASP A 583 0.25 -2.28 25.01
C ASP A 583 -0.26 -1.10 24.20
N PHE A 584 -0.44 0.03 24.89
CA PHE A 584 -0.78 1.31 24.30
C PHE A 584 0.43 2.25 24.38
N THR A 585 0.72 2.94 23.30
CA THR A 585 1.76 3.97 23.22
C THR A 585 1.11 5.34 23.05
N PRO A 586 1.74 6.43 23.51
CA PRO A 586 1.30 7.78 23.15
C PRO A 586 1.19 7.93 21.63
N ASN A 587 0.19 8.69 21.18
CA ASN A 587 0.06 9.08 19.78
C ASN A 587 1.14 10.14 19.42
N TYR A 588 1.15 10.60 18.17
CA TYR A 588 2.23 11.46 17.66
C TYR A 588 2.39 12.82 18.37
N ASP A 589 1.38 13.29 19.10
CA ASP A 589 1.37 14.56 19.84
C ASP A 589 1.20 14.40 21.36
N ASP A 590 1.33 13.16 21.86
CA ASP A 590 1.16 12.78 23.27
C ASP A 590 -0.21 13.17 23.90
N SER A 591 -1.22 13.53 23.09
CA SER A 591 -2.55 13.90 23.59
C SER A 591 -3.46 12.71 23.85
N MET A 592 -3.19 11.57 23.21
CA MET A 592 -3.97 10.34 23.29
C MET A 592 -3.05 9.12 23.30
N THR A 593 -3.62 7.93 23.47
CA THR A 593 -2.90 6.67 23.30
C THR A 593 -3.46 5.86 22.14
N GLU A 594 -2.58 5.12 21.47
CA GLU A 594 -2.92 4.19 20.38
C GLU A 594 -2.33 2.80 20.66
N PRO A 595 -2.96 1.71 20.18
CA PRO A 595 -2.43 0.37 20.38
C PRO A 595 -1.13 0.15 19.58
N ASP A 596 -0.09 -0.39 20.23
CA ASP A 596 1.15 -0.80 19.55
C ASP A 596 0.86 -1.91 18.52
N VAL A 597 0.03 -2.88 18.91
CA VAL A 597 -0.50 -3.96 18.06
C VAL A 597 -1.93 -4.29 18.42
N LEU A 598 -2.66 -4.94 17.51
CA LEU A 598 -4.04 -5.37 17.78
C LEU A 598 -4.09 -6.79 18.40
N PRO A 599 -5.10 -7.10 19.25
CA PRO A 599 -5.29 -8.42 19.88
C PRO A 599 -5.87 -9.47 18.90
N SER A 600 -5.34 -9.50 17.68
CA SER A 600 -5.92 -10.23 16.55
C SER A 600 -6.19 -11.69 16.86
N ARG A 601 -7.39 -12.17 16.51
CA ARG A 601 -7.75 -13.60 16.49
C ARG A 601 -7.45 -14.29 15.16
N ILE A 602 -6.99 -13.54 14.17
CA ILE A 602 -6.78 -13.99 12.79
C ILE A 602 -5.30 -13.78 12.38
N PRO A 603 -4.65 -14.74 11.71
CA PRO A 603 -3.29 -14.58 11.18
C PRO A 603 -3.25 -13.64 9.95
N ASN A 604 -3.60 -12.37 10.16
CA ASN A 604 -3.91 -11.41 9.09
C ASN A 604 -2.72 -11.09 8.18
N LEU A 605 -1.47 -11.16 8.69
CA LEU A 605 -0.26 -10.95 7.87
C LEU A 605 -0.20 -11.92 6.70
N LEU A 606 -0.51 -13.21 6.94
CA LEU A 606 -0.51 -14.25 5.92
C LEU A 606 -1.82 -14.27 5.14
N LEU A 607 -2.96 -14.00 5.79
CA LEU A 607 -4.26 -13.96 5.13
C LEU A 607 -4.31 -12.92 4.02
N ASN A 608 -3.99 -11.66 4.34
CA ASN A 608 -4.09 -10.54 3.41
C ASN A 608 -2.77 -10.18 2.74
N GLY A 609 -1.64 -10.65 3.28
CA GLY A 609 -0.32 -10.29 2.79
C GLY A 609 0.03 -8.83 3.11
N SER A 610 1.18 -8.39 2.60
CA SER A 610 1.61 -7.00 2.71
C SER A 610 2.64 -6.68 1.63
N SER A 611 2.54 -5.49 1.06
CA SER A 611 3.50 -4.98 0.09
C SER A 611 3.98 -3.60 0.52
N GLY A 612 5.29 -3.35 0.47
CA GLY A 612 5.84 -2.04 0.85
C GLY A 612 7.31 -1.91 0.51
N ILE A 613 7.71 -0.69 0.18
CA ILE A 613 9.11 -0.29 0.00
C ILE A 613 9.45 0.63 1.17
N ALA A 614 10.56 0.36 1.83
CA ALA A 614 11.10 1.17 2.90
C ALA A 614 12.53 1.60 2.55
N VAL A 615 13.18 2.39 3.41
CA VAL A 615 14.56 2.84 3.14
C VAL A 615 15.51 1.65 3.14
N GLY A 616 15.99 1.25 1.96
CA GLY A 616 16.93 0.14 1.79
C GLY A 616 16.33 -1.27 1.90
N MET A 617 15.01 -1.42 2.07
CA MET A 617 14.34 -2.71 2.25
C MET A 617 13.00 -2.76 1.52
N ALA A 618 12.51 -3.97 1.23
CA ALA A 618 11.18 -4.18 0.68
C ALA A 618 10.52 -5.41 1.31
N THR A 619 9.21 -5.34 1.47
CA THR A 619 8.36 -6.47 1.86
C THR A 619 7.36 -6.75 0.75
N ASN A 620 7.14 -8.05 0.47
CA ASN A 620 6.15 -8.50 -0.49
C ASN A 620 5.67 -9.90 -0.10
N ILE A 621 4.74 -9.93 0.87
CA ILE A 621 4.12 -11.12 1.42
C ILE A 621 2.83 -11.39 0.65
N PRO A 622 2.68 -12.55 0.01
CA PRO A 622 1.46 -12.88 -0.72
C PRO A 622 0.32 -13.28 0.26
N PRO A 623 -0.94 -13.07 -0.13
CA PRO A 623 -2.11 -13.54 0.63
C PRO A 623 -2.25 -15.06 0.57
N HIS A 624 -2.93 -15.62 1.57
CA HIS A 624 -3.20 -17.05 1.73
C HIS A 624 -4.66 -17.29 2.11
N ARG A 625 -5.09 -18.54 1.99
CA ARG A 625 -6.45 -18.95 2.32
C ARG A 625 -6.61 -19.15 3.83
N MET A 626 -7.65 -18.55 4.41
CA MET A 626 -7.97 -18.66 5.84
C MET A 626 -8.04 -20.11 6.33
N ASP A 627 -8.77 -20.98 5.62
CA ASP A 627 -8.97 -22.38 6.02
C ASP A 627 -7.64 -23.12 6.20
N GLU A 628 -6.71 -22.94 5.25
CA GLU A 628 -5.39 -23.59 5.27
C GLU A 628 -4.51 -23.04 6.40
N LEU A 629 -4.62 -21.75 6.71
CA LEU A 629 -3.91 -21.14 7.84
C LEU A 629 -4.43 -21.66 9.17
N ILE A 630 -5.75 -21.78 9.34
CA ILE A 630 -6.37 -22.28 10.58
C ILE A 630 -6.04 -23.76 10.77
N GLU A 631 -6.17 -24.57 9.72
CA GLU A 631 -5.81 -25.99 9.76
C GLU A 631 -4.32 -26.19 10.14
N ALA A 632 -3.43 -25.36 9.59
CA ALA A 632 -2.01 -25.39 9.96
C ALA A 632 -1.78 -24.97 11.42
N LEU A 633 -2.47 -23.94 11.92
CA LEU A 633 -2.35 -23.50 13.32
C LEU A 633 -2.85 -24.58 14.30
N LEU A 634 -3.99 -25.22 13.98
CA LEU A 634 -4.51 -26.35 14.76
C LEU A 634 -3.53 -27.52 14.76
N TYR A 635 -2.96 -27.85 13.60
CA TYR A 635 -1.96 -28.91 13.48
C TYR A 635 -0.70 -28.63 14.32
N ILE A 636 -0.24 -27.37 14.36
CA ILE A 636 0.91 -26.95 15.17
C ILE A 636 0.61 -27.06 16.67
N ILE A 637 -0.60 -26.76 17.11
CA ILE A 637 -0.99 -26.88 18.52
C ILE A 637 -0.99 -28.35 18.95
N ASP A 638 -1.54 -29.23 18.11
CA ASP A 638 -1.58 -30.67 18.37
C ASP A 638 -0.20 -31.32 18.23
N ASN A 639 0.65 -30.79 17.33
CA ASN A 639 2.00 -31.30 17.02
C ASN A 639 3.06 -30.18 17.03
N PRO A 640 3.51 -29.72 18.22
CA PRO A 640 4.43 -28.57 18.32
C PRO A 640 5.77 -28.77 17.60
N THR A 641 6.23 -30.02 17.48
CA THR A 641 7.51 -30.41 16.87
C THR A 641 7.38 -30.86 15.42
N CYS A 642 6.28 -30.54 14.73
CA CYS A 642 6.07 -30.93 13.34
C CYS A 642 7.15 -30.35 12.41
N GLU A 643 7.48 -31.08 11.34
CA GLU A 643 8.43 -30.62 10.34
C GLU A 643 7.80 -29.57 9.40
N ASP A 644 8.62 -28.67 8.84
CA ASP A 644 8.16 -27.67 7.87
C ASP A 644 7.46 -28.32 6.65
N SER A 645 7.89 -29.52 6.26
CA SER A 645 7.35 -30.30 5.14
C SER A 645 5.88 -30.70 5.33
N GLU A 646 5.48 -30.98 6.57
CA GLU A 646 4.10 -31.35 6.92
C GLU A 646 3.16 -30.16 6.76
N LEU A 647 3.63 -28.96 7.12
CA LEU A 647 2.88 -27.72 6.94
C LEU A 647 2.67 -27.38 5.46
N PHE A 648 3.58 -27.77 4.57
CA PHE A 648 3.44 -27.54 3.13
C PHE A 648 2.36 -28.42 2.48
N ASN A 649 1.99 -29.54 3.11
CA ASN A 649 0.86 -30.36 2.67
C ASN A 649 -0.49 -29.70 3.02
N ILE A 650 -0.53 -28.90 4.09
CA ILE A 650 -1.71 -28.17 4.54
C ILE A 650 -1.82 -26.83 3.79
N ILE A 651 -0.78 -26.00 3.87
CA ILE A 651 -0.69 -24.70 3.17
C ILE A 651 -0.09 -24.94 1.80
N LYS A 652 -0.98 -25.13 0.82
CA LYS A 652 -0.60 -25.49 -0.56
C LYS A 652 0.19 -24.39 -1.27
N GLY A 653 -0.04 -23.13 -0.87
CA GLY A 653 0.57 -21.96 -1.47
C GLY A 653 -0.28 -20.70 -1.33
N PRO A 654 0.17 -19.57 -1.90
CA PRO A 654 -0.60 -18.34 -1.96
C PRO A 654 -2.00 -18.51 -2.57
N ASP A 655 -2.94 -17.66 -2.14
CA ASP A 655 -4.30 -17.57 -2.68
C ASP A 655 -4.63 -16.09 -2.93
N PHE A 656 -4.47 -15.66 -4.19
CA PHE A 656 -4.65 -14.27 -4.59
C PHE A 656 -6.13 -13.92 -4.74
N PRO A 657 -6.54 -12.69 -4.37
CA PRO A 657 -7.91 -12.24 -4.52
C PRO A 657 -8.42 -12.25 -5.96
N THR A 658 -7.53 -12.00 -6.94
CA THR A 658 -7.82 -11.99 -8.38
C THR A 658 -7.77 -13.37 -9.03
N GLY A 659 -7.47 -14.44 -8.28
CA GLY A 659 -7.34 -15.79 -8.82
C GLY A 659 -6.02 -16.01 -9.57
N GLY A 660 -6.11 -16.48 -10.80
CA GLY A 660 -4.98 -16.82 -11.67
C GLY A 660 -4.36 -18.19 -11.38
N ILE A 661 -3.32 -18.52 -12.13
CA ILE A 661 -2.63 -19.81 -12.08
C ILE A 661 -1.18 -19.61 -11.65
N ILE A 662 -0.79 -20.19 -10.52
CA ILE A 662 0.61 -20.27 -10.11
C ILE A 662 1.25 -21.48 -10.78
N PHE A 663 2.38 -21.26 -11.46
CA PHE A 663 3.18 -22.33 -12.05
C PHE A 663 4.40 -22.63 -11.17
N GLY A 664 4.46 -23.86 -10.67
CA GLY A 664 5.60 -24.39 -9.93
C GLY A 664 5.54 -24.18 -8.42
N LYS A 665 5.78 -25.28 -7.69
CA LYS A 665 5.84 -25.29 -6.23
C LYS A 665 7.21 -24.92 -5.66
N LYS A 666 8.29 -25.03 -6.46
CA LYS A 666 9.66 -24.76 -5.99
C LYS A 666 9.80 -23.35 -5.40
N GLY A 667 9.29 -22.34 -6.10
CA GLY A 667 9.36 -20.95 -5.63
C GLY A 667 8.56 -20.70 -4.35
N ILE A 668 7.48 -21.47 -4.13
CA ILE A 668 6.68 -21.45 -2.90
C ILE A 668 7.50 -22.06 -1.76
N HIS A 669 8.09 -23.23 -1.99
CA HIS A 669 8.91 -23.95 -1.02
C HIS A 669 10.15 -23.13 -0.60
N ASP A 670 10.85 -22.52 -1.56
CA ASP A 670 11.98 -21.62 -1.29
C ASP A 670 11.54 -20.43 -0.41
N ALA A 671 10.38 -19.83 -0.71
CA ALA A 671 9.82 -18.74 0.07
C ALA A 671 9.46 -19.15 1.50
N TYR A 672 8.86 -20.33 1.69
CA TYR A 672 8.42 -20.77 3.01
C TYR A 672 9.58 -21.22 3.91
N THR A 673 10.65 -21.77 3.33
CA THR A 673 11.84 -22.24 4.06
C THR A 673 12.88 -21.15 4.31
N THR A 674 12.99 -20.14 3.43
CA THR A 674 14.02 -19.08 3.54
C THR A 674 13.46 -17.67 3.77
N GLY A 675 12.15 -17.49 3.61
CA GLY A 675 11.49 -16.19 3.59
C GLY A 675 11.61 -15.44 2.26
N ARG A 676 12.26 -16.01 1.24
CA ARG A 676 12.39 -15.41 -0.10
C ARG A 676 12.16 -16.43 -1.21
N GLY A 677 11.38 -16.07 -2.21
CA GLY A 677 11.14 -16.93 -3.36
C GLY A 677 10.57 -16.16 -4.54
N ARG A 678 10.42 -16.84 -5.67
CA ARG A 678 9.84 -16.24 -6.88
C ARG A 678 8.87 -17.23 -7.48
N ILE A 679 7.64 -16.78 -7.72
CA ILE A 679 6.61 -17.60 -8.36
C ILE A 679 6.14 -16.90 -9.64
N LYS A 680 5.78 -17.68 -10.65
CA LYS A 680 5.14 -17.16 -11.86
C LYS A 680 3.63 -17.27 -11.71
N VAL A 681 2.93 -16.18 -11.96
CA VAL A 681 1.47 -16.11 -11.94
C VAL A 681 0.99 -15.81 -13.35
N ARG A 682 0.18 -16.70 -13.92
CA ARG A 682 -0.45 -16.54 -15.25
C ARG A 682 -1.92 -16.18 -15.11
N ALA A 683 -2.41 -15.46 -16.10
CA ALA A 683 -3.83 -15.26 -16.35
C ALA A 683 -4.49 -16.62 -16.63
N LYS A 684 -5.75 -16.75 -16.20
CA LYS A 684 -6.58 -17.91 -16.53
C LYS A 684 -7.29 -17.63 -17.86
N THR A 685 -7.16 -18.57 -18.78
CA THR A 685 -7.66 -18.39 -20.15
C THR A 685 -8.30 -19.67 -20.66
N HIS A 686 -9.29 -19.54 -21.54
CA HIS A 686 -9.83 -20.64 -22.33
C HIS A 686 -10.00 -20.24 -23.79
N ILE A 687 -10.14 -21.24 -24.68
CA ILE A 687 -10.31 -21.03 -26.12
C ILE A 687 -11.76 -21.36 -26.48
N GLU A 688 -12.44 -20.43 -27.18
CA GLU A 688 -13.76 -20.64 -27.75
C GLU A 688 -13.65 -20.78 -29.28
N GLU A 689 -14.18 -21.87 -29.84
CA GLU A 689 -14.24 -22.08 -31.29
C GLU A 689 -15.47 -21.39 -31.90
N LYS A 690 -15.26 -20.40 -32.77
CA LYS A 690 -16.32 -19.86 -33.65
C LYS A 690 -16.21 -20.47 -35.04
N LYS A 691 -17.32 -20.51 -35.79
CA LYS A 691 -17.48 -21.18 -37.12
C LYS A 691 -16.36 -20.98 -38.16
N ASN A 692 -15.45 -20.02 -38.01
CA ASN A 692 -14.34 -19.78 -38.92
C ASN A 692 -13.04 -19.27 -38.23
N LYS A 693 -12.99 -19.15 -36.89
CA LYS A 693 -11.87 -18.54 -36.16
C LYS A 693 -11.87 -18.98 -34.70
N ASP A 694 -10.68 -19.09 -34.10
CA ASP A 694 -10.49 -19.27 -32.67
C ASP A 694 -10.55 -17.92 -31.93
N VAL A 695 -11.04 -17.95 -30.70
CA VAL A 695 -11.11 -16.80 -29.80
C VAL A 695 -10.45 -17.17 -28.49
N ILE A 696 -9.47 -16.38 -28.07
CA ILE A 696 -8.86 -16.52 -26.74
C ILE A 696 -9.64 -15.63 -25.78
N VAL A 697 -10.15 -16.23 -24.70
CA VAL A 697 -10.84 -15.52 -23.62
C VAL A 697 -9.97 -15.54 -22.37
N VAL A 698 -9.81 -14.37 -21.73
CA VAL A 698 -9.13 -14.22 -20.44
C VAL A 698 -10.17 -14.00 -19.35
N ASP A 699 -10.24 -14.93 -18.40
CA ASP A 699 -11.23 -14.95 -17.32
C ASP A 699 -10.71 -14.32 -16.02
N GLU A 700 -9.41 -14.48 -15.75
CA GLU A 700 -8.78 -13.99 -14.51
C GLU A 700 -7.38 -13.44 -14.83
N LEU A 701 -7.00 -12.35 -14.16
CA LEU A 701 -5.69 -11.73 -14.33
C LEU A 701 -4.73 -12.03 -13.17
N PRO A 702 -3.41 -12.00 -13.40
CA PRO A 702 -2.43 -12.06 -12.33
C PRO A 702 -2.64 -10.92 -11.32
N TYR A 703 -2.25 -11.17 -10.08
CA TYR A 703 -2.41 -10.22 -8.98
C TYR A 703 -1.71 -8.88 -9.26
N GLN A 704 -2.41 -7.78 -8.96
CA GLN A 704 -1.97 -6.39 -9.18
C GLN A 704 -1.69 -6.01 -10.66
N VAL A 705 -2.25 -6.74 -11.62
CA VAL A 705 -2.23 -6.34 -13.04
C VAL A 705 -3.44 -5.45 -13.35
N ASN A 706 -3.17 -4.31 -13.98
CA ASN A 706 -4.21 -3.40 -14.44
C ASN A 706 -4.79 -3.86 -15.78
N LYS A 707 -6.12 -4.02 -15.85
CA LYS A 707 -6.82 -4.56 -17.03
C LYS A 707 -6.66 -3.67 -18.26
N SER A 708 -6.93 -2.37 -18.11
CA SER A 708 -6.88 -1.38 -19.20
C SER A 708 -5.48 -1.26 -19.81
N ARG A 709 -4.44 -1.17 -18.98
CA ARG A 709 -3.04 -1.11 -19.43
C ARG A 709 -2.60 -2.39 -20.12
N LEU A 710 -3.10 -3.56 -19.69
CA LEU A 710 -2.82 -4.82 -20.36
C LEU A 710 -3.40 -4.81 -21.78
N ILE A 711 -4.68 -4.43 -21.93
CA ILE A 711 -5.35 -4.35 -23.23
C ILE A 711 -4.62 -3.35 -24.15
N GLU A 712 -4.26 -2.18 -23.63
CA GLU A 712 -3.47 -1.17 -24.33
C GLU A 712 -2.12 -1.73 -24.80
N SER A 713 -1.39 -2.44 -23.92
CA SER A 713 -0.11 -3.07 -24.23
C SER A 713 -0.23 -4.11 -25.33
N ILE A 714 -1.27 -4.96 -25.30
CA ILE A 714 -1.53 -5.94 -26.36
C ILE A 714 -1.82 -5.22 -27.68
N ALA A 715 -2.63 -4.16 -27.67
CA ALA A 715 -2.94 -3.38 -28.87
C ALA A 715 -1.68 -2.74 -29.49
N HIS A 716 -0.75 -2.25 -28.67
CA HIS A 716 0.56 -1.76 -29.14
C HIS A 716 1.40 -2.87 -29.77
N LEU A 717 1.51 -4.03 -29.13
CA LEU A 717 2.27 -5.18 -29.68
C LEU A 717 1.73 -5.66 -31.03
N VAL A 718 0.40 -5.62 -31.22
CA VAL A 718 -0.25 -5.94 -32.50
C VAL A 718 0.01 -4.87 -33.55
N ARG A 719 -0.07 -3.59 -33.17
CA ARG A 719 0.21 -2.45 -34.06
C ARG A 719 1.65 -2.45 -34.57
N ASP A 720 2.60 -2.75 -33.67
CA ASP A 720 4.04 -2.78 -33.95
C ASP A 720 4.49 -4.09 -34.61
N LYS A 721 3.55 -5.00 -34.92
CA LYS A 721 3.77 -6.33 -35.51
C LYS A 721 4.75 -7.22 -34.72
N GLN A 722 4.84 -7.01 -33.41
CA GLN A 722 5.60 -7.89 -32.52
C GLN A 722 4.83 -9.17 -32.21
N VAL A 723 3.50 -9.09 -32.19
CA VAL A 723 2.60 -10.24 -32.08
C VAL A 723 1.66 -10.26 -33.27
N GLU A 724 1.85 -11.24 -34.16
CA GLU A 724 0.99 -11.45 -35.32
C GLU A 724 -0.14 -12.45 -35.00
N GLY A 725 -1.20 -12.45 -35.81
CA GLY A 725 -2.30 -13.41 -35.69
C GLY A 725 -3.52 -12.94 -34.90
N ILE A 726 -3.46 -11.77 -34.26
CA ILE A 726 -4.63 -11.13 -33.61
C ILE A 726 -5.36 -10.26 -34.63
N SER A 727 -6.69 -10.39 -34.69
CA SER A 727 -7.56 -9.58 -35.53
C SER A 727 -8.21 -8.43 -34.77
N GLU A 728 -8.67 -8.69 -33.54
CA GLU A 728 -9.40 -7.72 -32.72
C GLU A 728 -9.25 -8.07 -31.23
N ILE A 729 -9.37 -7.06 -30.37
CA ILE A 729 -9.38 -7.19 -28.91
C ILE A 729 -10.60 -6.41 -28.39
N ARG A 730 -11.41 -7.05 -27.54
CA ARG A 730 -12.59 -6.45 -26.90
C ARG A 730 -12.60 -6.76 -25.41
N ASP A 731 -13.12 -5.84 -24.62
CA ASP A 731 -13.44 -6.06 -23.21
C ASP A 731 -14.96 -6.30 -23.09
N GLU A 732 -15.34 -7.52 -22.72
CA GLU A 732 -16.72 -7.95 -22.48
C GLU A 732 -16.97 -8.17 -20.97
N SER A 733 -16.14 -7.60 -20.10
CA SER A 733 -16.30 -7.69 -18.64
C SER A 733 -17.58 -7.00 -18.17
N ASP A 734 -18.30 -7.64 -17.25
CA ASP A 734 -19.55 -7.11 -16.68
C ASP A 734 -19.61 -7.33 -15.15
N ARG A 735 -20.82 -7.28 -14.57
CA ARG A 735 -21.02 -7.51 -13.13
C ARG A 735 -20.92 -8.98 -12.73
N GLU A 736 -21.05 -9.91 -13.67
CA GLU A 736 -21.01 -11.35 -13.43
C GLU A 736 -19.57 -11.90 -13.52
N GLY A 737 -18.68 -11.23 -14.25
CA GLY A 737 -17.27 -11.59 -14.26
C GLY A 737 -16.40 -10.81 -15.24
N MET A 738 -15.09 -11.04 -15.14
CA MET A 738 -14.12 -10.49 -16.09
C MET A 738 -14.07 -11.34 -17.35
N ARG A 739 -14.08 -10.70 -18.52
CA ARG A 739 -14.02 -11.39 -19.82
C ARG A 739 -13.32 -10.52 -20.87
N ILE A 740 -12.04 -10.79 -21.11
CA ILE A 740 -11.28 -10.11 -22.18
C ILE A 740 -11.22 -11.04 -23.39
N VAL A 741 -11.67 -10.56 -24.54
CA VAL A 741 -11.82 -11.36 -25.76
C VAL A 741 -10.77 -10.94 -26.79
N ILE A 742 -9.94 -11.89 -27.21
CA ILE A 742 -8.91 -11.71 -28.24
C ILE A 742 -9.26 -12.59 -29.43
N GLU A 743 -9.74 -11.98 -30.51
CA GLU A 743 -10.19 -12.68 -31.71
C GLU A 743 -9.03 -12.88 -32.70
N LEU A 744 -8.79 -14.12 -33.14
CA LEU A 744 -7.65 -14.44 -34.00
C LEU A 744 -7.96 -14.35 -35.50
N LYS A 745 -6.91 -14.27 -36.33
CA LYS A 745 -7.00 -14.41 -37.79
C LYS A 745 -7.25 -15.87 -38.18
N LYS A 746 -7.81 -16.09 -39.37
CA LYS A 746 -8.30 -17.41 -39.83
C LYS A 746 -7.21 -18.50 -39.89
N ASP A 747 -5.96 -18.09 -40.03
CA ASP A 747 -4.76 -18.92 -40.19
C ASP A 747 -3.84 -18.91 -38.96
N ALA A 748 -4.21 -18.19 -37.90
CA ALA A 748 -3.40 -18.08 -36.69
C ALA A 748 -3.67 -19.24 -35.73
N MET A 749 -2.60 -19.90 -35.26
CA MET A 749 -2.69 -20.95 -34.25
C MET A 749 -2.85 -20.33 -32.86
N SER A 750 -3.95 -20.63 -32.18
CA SER A 750 -4.31 -20.10 -30.86
C SER A 750 -3.24 -20.33 -29.80
N ASP A 751 -2.65 -21.53 -29.73
CA ASP A 751 -1.58 -21.85 -28.78
C ASP A 751 -0.32 -21.00 -28.96
N ILE A 752 0.06 -20.68 -30.21
CA ILE A 752 1.26 -19.89 -30.50
C ILE A 752 1.05 -18.44 -30.09
N VAL A 753 -0.12 -17.88 -30.44
CA VAL A 753 -0.47 -16.50 -30.08
C VAL A 753 -0.57 -16.37 -28.55
N LEU A 754 -1.23 -17.31 -27.87
CA LEU A 754 -1.36 -17.32 -26.43
C LEU A 754 0.01 -17.39 -25.72
N ASN A 755 0.90 -18.27 -26.17
CA ASN A 755 2.26 -18.37 -25.62
C ASN A 755 3.09 -17.09 -25.84
N ASN A 756 2.95 -16.44 -27.00
CA ASN A 756 3.58 -15.15 -27.25
C ASN A 756 3.02 -14.06 -26.33
N LEU A 757 1.70 -14.04 -26.12
CA LEU A 757 1.06 -13.11 -25.19
C LEU A 757 1.57 -13.31 -23.75
N PHE A 758 1.69 -14.54 -23.26
CA PHE A 758 2.27 -14.79 -21.94
C PHE A 758 3.74 -14.33 -21.82
N LYS A 759 4.53 -14.40 -22.89
CA LYS A 759 5.94 -13.97 -22.85
C LYS A 759 6.11 -12.46 -22.97
N SER A 760 5.24 -11.81 -23.73
CA SER A 760 5.41 -10.41 -24.12
C SER A 760 4.51 -9.44 -23.34
N THR A 761 3.59 -9.94 -22.51
CA THR A 761 2.60 -9.11 -21.79
C THR A 761 2.52 -9.45 -20.30
N GLN A 762 1.80 -8.64 -19.55
CA GLN A 762 1.50 -8.90 -18.13
C GLN A 762 0.45 -10.00 -17.91
N MET A 763 0.02 -10.73 -18.95
CA MET A 763 -0.75 -11.98 -18.77
C MET A 763 0.05 -13.05 -18.01
N GLN A 764 1.39 -12.92 -17.93
CA GLN A 764 2.21 -13.67 -17.00
C GLN A 764 3.15 -12.71 -16.28
N THR A 765 3.13 -12.72 -14.95
CA THR A 765 4.02 -11.91 -14.12
C THR A 765 4.83 -12.79 -13.17
N THR A 766 5.98 -12.28 -12.73
CA THR A 766 6.76 -12.92 -11.67
C THR A 766 6.49 -12.19 -10.36
N PHE A 767 5.94 -12.89 -9.37
CA PHE A 767 5.75 -12.37 -8.02
C PHE A 767 6.96 -12.74 -7.16
N GLY A 768 7.75 -11.74 -6.75
CA GLY A 768 8.89 -11.93 -5.85
C GLY A 768 8.44 -11.89 -4.40
N ILE A 769 8.46 -13.03 -3.72
CA ILE A 769 8.06 -13.18 -2.32
C ILE A 769 9.23 -12.73 -1.42
N ILE A 770 8.94 -11.83 -0.48
CA ILE A 770 9.85 -11.42 0.59
C ILE A 770 9.05 -11.33 1.89
N MET A 771 9.22 -12.32 2.77
CA MET A 771 8.56 -12.42 4.08
C MET A 771 9.21 -11.53 5.13
N LEU A 772 9.25 -10.22 4.87
CA LEU A 772 9.87 -9.24 5.75
C LEU A 772 8.80 -8.48 6.54
N ALA A 773 8.88 -8.51 7.87
CA ALA A 773 7.97 -7.83 8.79
C ALA A 773 8.73 -7.33 10.03
N ILE A 774 8.07 -6.55 10.88
CA ILE A 774 8.64 -6.04 12.13
C ILE A 774 8.30 -6.98 13.28
N THR A 775 9.27 -7.28 14.13
CA THR A 775 9.04 -7.83 15.47
C THR A 775 9.89 -7.06 16.46
N ASN A 776 9.32 -6.69 17.61
CA ASN A 776 10.05 -5.91 18.64
C ASN A 776 10.76 -4.65 18.09
N LYS A 777 10.10 -3.94 17.16
CA LYS A 777 10.62 -2.75 16.47
C LYS A 777 11.84 -2.99 15.55
N GLU A 778 12.15 -4.25 15.22
CA GLU A 778 13.22 -4.62 14.30
C GLU A 778 12.67 -5.33 13.04
N PRO A 779 13.14 -4.97 11.83
CA PRO A 779 12.78 -5.67 10.61
C PRO A 779 13.52 -7.00 10.50
N LYS A 780 12.77 -8.11 10.33
CA LYS A 780 13.32 -9.46 10.14
C LYS A 780 12.66 -10.15 8.95
N VAL A 781 13.42 -10.97 8.24
CA VAL A 781 12.90 -11.93 7.26
C VAL A 781 12.53 -13.22 7.99
N PHE A 782 11.29 -13.68 7.81
CA PHE A 782 10.73 -14.83 8.49
C PHE A 782 10.50 -16.01 7.54
N LYS A 783 10.58 -17.22 8.09
CA LYS A 783 10.01 -18.43 7.49
C LYS A 783 8.51 -18.52 7.75
N LEU A 784 7.80 -19.36 7.01
CA LEU A 784 6.37 -19.59 7.23
C LEU A 784 6.07 -20.09 8.65
N ARG A 785 6.81 -21.10 9.12
CA ARG A 785 6.68 -21.66 10.47
C ARG A 785 6.89 -20.60 11.55
N GLU A 786 7.91 -19.76 11.42
CA GLU A 786 8.21 -18.70 12.39
C GLU A 786 7.07 -17.69 12.52
N LEU A 787 6.38 -17.35 11.42
CA LEU A 787 5.23 -16.44 11.44
C LEU A 787 4.02 -17.07 12.15
N LEU A 788 3.74 -18.35 11.89
CA LEU A 788 2.65 -19.08 12.55
C LEU A 788 2.91 -19.21 14.07
N ASP A 789 4.13 -19.56 14.46
CA ASP A 789 4.52 -19.63 15.87
C ASP A 789 4.44 -18.27 16.57
N LEU A 790 4.82 -17.20 15.87
CA LEU A 790 4.76 -15.84 16.40
C LEU A 790 3.30 -15.40 16.60
N PHE A 791 2.41 -15.74 15.67
CA PHE A 791 0.97 -15.52 15.85
C PHE A 791 0.41 -16.30 17.05
N LEU A 792 0.74 -17.59 17.20
CA LEU A 792 0.31 -18.38 18.35
C LEU A 792 0.83 -17.81 19.66
N ARG A 793 2.10 -17.39 19.72
CA ARG A 793 2.67 -16.72 20.91
C ARG A 793 1.91 -15.43 21.24
N HIS A 794 1.59 -14.62 20.23
CA HIS A 794 0.78 -13.41 20.42
C HIS A 794 -0.61 -13.75 20.97
N ARG A 795 -1.28 -14.77 20.42
CA ARG A 795 -2.57 -15.26 20.94
C ARG A 795 -2.50 -15.71 22.40
N LYS A 796 -1.47 -16.48 22.77
CA LYS A 796 -1.24 -16.89 24.16
C LYS A 796 -1.13 -15.69 25.08
N THR A 797 -0.32 -14.69 24.72
CA THR A 797 -0.16 -13.44 25.48
C THR A 797 -1.49 -12.69 25.63
N VAL A 798 -2.26 -12.54 24.55
CA VAL A 798 -3.56 -11.86 24.57
C VAL A 798 -4.55 -12.58 25.50
N ILE A 799 -4.64 -13.91 25.43
CA ILE A 799 -5.56 -14.69 26.28
C ILE A 799 -5.13 -14.63 27.75
N ILE A 800 -3.83 -14.69 28.04
CA ILE A 800 -3.31 -14.53 29.40
C ILE A 800 -3.69 -13.17 29.96
N ARG A 801 -3.41 -12.08 29.24
CA ARG A 801 -3.74 -10.71 29.68
C ARG A 801 -5.25 -10.53 29.85
N ARG A 802 -6.05 -11.00 28.90
CA ARG A 802 -7.53 -11.00 29.01
C ARG A 802 -8.00 -11.73 30.26
N THR A 803 -7.43 -12.90 30.55
CA THR A 803 -7.79 -13.73 31.70
C THR A 803 -7.38 -13.06 33.01
N ILE A 804 -6.20 -12.43 33.06
CA ILE A 804 -5.75 -11.63 34.22
C ILE A 804 -6.71 -10.46 34.46
N PHE A 805 -7.04 -9.70 33.43
CA PHE A 805 -7.99 -8.59 33.53
C PHE A 805 -9.36 -9.04 34.06
N GLN A 806 -9.89 -10.15 33.53
CA GLN A 806 -11.15 -10.74 33.99
C GLN A 806 -11.06 -11.23 35.44
N LEU A 807 -9.94 -11.87 35.81
CA LEU A 807 -9.67 -12.34 37.17
C LEU A 807 -9.59 -11.18 38.16
N GLU A 808 -8.87 -10.10 37.84
CA GLU A 808 -8.78 -8.91 38.68
C GLU A 808 -10.15 -8.24 38.87
N LYS A 809 -10.93 -8.10 37.79
CA LYS A 809 -12.28 -7.55 37.84
C LYS A 809 -13.24 -8.42 38.66
N ALA A 810 -13.17 -9.74 38.49
CA ALA A 810 -13.97 -10.70 39.25
C ALA A 810 -13.59 -10.69 40.74
N ASN A 811 -12.29 -10.68 41.06
CA ASN A 811 -11.80 -10.57 42.44
C ASN A 811 -12.22 -9.25 43.10
N ALA A 812 -12.09 -8.12 42.40
CA ALA A 812 -12.52 -6.82 42.91
C ALA A 812 -14.03 -6.80 43.21
N LYS A 813 -14.85 -7.38 42.31
CA LYS A 813 -16.29 -7.46 42.50
C LYS A 813 -16.67 -8.42 43.64
N ALA A 814 -16.03 -9.58 43.71
CA ALA A 814 -16.22 -10.55 44.80
C ALA A 814 -15.85 -9.91 46.15
N HIS A 815 -14.72 -9.20 46.22
CA HIS A 815 -14.28 -8.46 47.41
C HIS A 815 -15.34 -7.45 47.89
N ILE A 816 -15.96 -6.70 46.99
CA ILE A 816 -17.05 -5.78 47.36
C ILE A 816 -18.30 -6.54 47.85
N LEU A 817 -18.71 -7.61 47.16
CA LEU A 817 -19.89 -8.39 47.54
C LEU A 817 -19.69 -9.13 48.86
N GLU A 818 -18.48 -9.58 49.19
CA GLU A 818 -18.13 -10.13 50.51
C GLU A 818 -18.37 -9.11 51.61
N GLY A 819 -17.92 -7.86 51.40
CA GLY A 819 -18.17 -6.77 52.35
C GLY A 819 -19.66 -6.46 52.51
N LEU A 820 -20.41 -6.41 51.41
CA LEU A 820 -21.86 -6.21 51.44
C LEU A 820 -22.59 -7.37 52.13
N LYS A 821 -22.15 -8.61 51.93
CA LYS A 821 -22.69 -9.78 52.63
C LYS A 821 -22.47 -9.65 54.13
N ILE A 822 -21.25 -9.35 54.57
CA ILE A 822 -20.93 -9.11 55.99
C ILE A 822 -21.82 -8.01 56.57
N ALA A 823 -22.05 -6.93 55.82
CA ALA A 823 -22.90 -5.82 56.25
C ALA A 823 -24.39 -6.20 56.34
N VAL A 824 -24.92 -6.98 55.39
CA VAL A 824 -26.30 -7.46 55.41
C VAL A 824 -26.52 -8.45 56.55
N ASP A 825 -25.56 -9.34 56.82
CA ASP A 825 -25.61 -10.30 57.92
C ASP A 825 -25.57 -9.61 59.30
N ASN A 826 -25.01 -8.40 59.39
CA ASN A 826 -24.83 -7.63 60.63
C ASN A 826 -25.49 -6.24 60.58
N ILE A 827 -26.63 -6.11 59.89
CA ILE A 827 -27.18 -4.81 59.49
C ILE A 827 -27.51 -3.86 60.66
N ASP A 828 -28.03 -4.38 61.77
CA ASP A 828 -28.39 -3.56 62.93
C ASP A 828 -27.16 -2.89 63.56
N GLU A 829 -26.05 -3.62 63.60
CA GLU A 829 -24.77 -3.14 64.11
C GLU A 829 -24.14 -2.10 63.17
N VAL A 830 -24.19 -2.35 61.85
CA VAL A 830 -23.73 -1.40 60.82
C VAL A 830 -24.51 -0.09 60.90
N ILE A 831 -25.84 -0.14 60.98
CA ILE A 831 -26.69 1.05 61.12
C ILE A 831 -26.36 1.80 62.41
N ARG A 832 -26.13 1.09 63.51
CA ARG A 832 -25.75 1.71 64.79
C ARG A 832 -24.44 2.49 64.68
N ILE A 833 -23.40 1.90 64.10
CA ILE A 833 -22.09 2.54 63.90
C ILE A 833 -22.23 3.78 63.02
N ILE A 834 -22.96 3.67 61.90
CA ILE A 834 -23.19 4.80 60.98
C ILE A 834 -23.96 5.93 61.67
N ARG A 835 -24.99 5.61 62.46
CA ARG A 835 -25.80 6.62 63.17
C ARG A 835 -25.06 7.31 64.33
N GLN A 836 -24.09 6.64 64.95
CA GLN A 836 -23.30 7.19 66.06
C GLN A 836 -22.09 8.00 65.57
N SER A 837 -21.69 7.83 64.31
CA SER A 837 -20.55 8.53 63.73
C SER A 837 -20.91 9.96 63.32
N GLU A 838 -20.08 10.94 63.66
CA GLU A 838 -20.33 12.34 63.33
C GLU A 838 -20.16 12.67 61.84
N ASN A 839 -19.34 11.90 61.13
CA ASN A 839 -19.06 12.09 59.71
C ASN A 839 -18.66 10.76 59.02
N THR A 840 -18.59 10.80 57.69
CA THR A 840 -18.32 9.64 56.84
C THR A 840 -16.96 8.99 57.09
N GLU A 841 -15.92 9.77 57.42
CA GLU A 841 -14.57 9.26 57.67
C GLU A 841 -14.50 8.45 58.97
N ILE A 842 -15.17 8.92 60.03
CA ILE A 842 -15.29 8.21 61.32
C ILE A 842 -16.12 6.92 61.13
N ALA A 843 -17.22 7.00 60.37
CA ALA A 843 -18.05 5.84 60.07
C ALA A 843 -17.26 4.78 59.30
N ARG A 844 -16.50 5.19 58.26
CA ARG A 844 -15.64 4.30 57.48
C ARG A 844 -14.59 3.62 58.35
N SER A 845 -13.84 4.41 59.14
CA SER A 845 -12.79 3.91 60.02
C SER A 845 -13.34 2.91 61.05
N SER A 846 -14.51 3.21 61.62
CA SER A 846 -15.17 2.34 62.59
C SER A 846 -15.68 1.03 61.97
N LEU A 847 -16.20 1.08 60.74
CA LEU A 847 -16.61 -0.12 59.99
C LEU A 847 -15.41 -1.00 59.63
N ILE A 848 -14.30 -0.40 59.20
CA ILE A 848 -13.03 -1.09 58.91
C ILE A 848 -12.53 -1.82 60.17
N GLU A 849 -12.43 -1.11 61.30
CA GLU A 849 -11.91 -1.68 62.53
C GLU A 849 -12.81 -2.79 63.09
N LYS A 850 -14.14 -2.57 63.07
CA LYS A 850 -15.09 -3.50 63.68
C LYS A 850 -15.25 -4.80 62.91
N PHE A 851 -15.35 -4.72 61.59
CA PHE A 851 -15.66 -5.86 60.73
C PHE A 851 -14.45 -6.35 59.92
N SER A 852 -13.26 -5.79 60.17
CA SER A 852 -12.02 -6.09 59.42
C SER A 852 -12.19 -5.91 57.90
N LEU A 853 -12.93 -4.88 57.51
CA LEU A 853 -13.23 -4.57 56.11
C LEU A 853 -12.11 -3.76 55.47
N SER A 854 -11.95 -3.86 54.15
CA SER A 854 -11.10 -2.91 53.41
C SER A 854 -11.79 -1.55 53.26
N GLU A 855 -11.01 -0.52 52.94
CA GLU A 855 -11.54 0.81 52.66
C GLU A 855 -12.58 0.81 51.51
N LEU A 856 -12.32 0.04 50.45
CA LEU A 856 -13.24 -0.14 49.33
C LEU A 856 -14.57 -0.79 49.76
N GLN A 857 -14.52 -1.81 50.62
CA GLN A 857 -15.73 -2.46 51.14
C GLN A 857 -16.53 -1.51 52.05
N ALA A 858 -15.85 -0.80 52.96
CA ALA A 858 -16.50 0.16 53.86
C ALA A 858 -17.19 1.28 53.09
N ASN A 859 -16.56 1.80 52.02
CA ASN A 859 -17.18 2.79 51.13
C ASN A 859 -18.42 2.22 50.41
N ALA A 860 -18.33 1.00 49.86
CA ALA A 860 -19.47 0.36 49.19
C ALA A 860 -20.66 0.12 50.15
N ILE A 861 -20.39 -0.17 51.43
CA ILE A 861 -21.42 -0.31 52.46
C ILE A 861 -22.08 1.04 52.78
N LEU A 862 -21.29 2.11 52.90
CA LEU A 862 -21.80 3.47 53.15
C LEU A 862 -22.68 3.98 52.00
N GLU A 863 -22.39 3.57 50.77
CA GLU A 863 -23.15 3.91 49.57
C GLU A 863 -24.36 2.99 49.31
N MET A 864 -24.54 1.95 50.14
CA MET A 864 -25.60 0.97 49.97
C MET A 864 -26.99 1.60 50.19
N LYS A 865 -27.91 1.34 49.25
CA LYS A 865 -29.31 1.78 49.34
C LYS A 865 -30.14 0.82 50.20
N LEU A 866 -31.06 1.35 51.01
CA LEU A 866 -31.94 0.56 51.90
C LEU A 866 -32.68 -0.59 51.20
N ARG A 867 -33.04 -0.46 49.91
CA ARG A 867 -33.68 -1.53 49.13
C ARG A 867 -32.86 -2.82 49.01
N ARG A 868 -31.53 -2.74 49.16
CA ARG A 868 -30.61 -3.89 49.11
C ARG A 868 -30.73 -4.80 50.34
N LEU A 869 -31.48 -4.38 51.36
CA LEU A 869 -31.70 -5.13 52.60
C LEU A 869 -32.91 -6.08 52.54
N THR A 870 -33.60 -6.17 51.40
CA THR A 870 -34.70 -7.12 51.23
C THR A 870 -34.18 -8.55 51.11
N GLY A 871 -34.94 -9.55 51.56
CA GLY A 871 -34.50 -10.96 51.54
C GLY A 871 -34.09 -11.43 50.13
N LEU A 872 -34.85 -11.04 49.10
CA LEU A 872 -34.54 -11.34 47.69
C LEU A 872 -33.20 -10.75 47.21
N GLU A 873 -32.77 -9.60 47.75
CA GLU A 873 -31.50 -8.98 47.36
C GLU A 873 -30.30 -9.62 48.09
N ARG A 874 -30.52 -10.15 49.30
CA ARG A 874 -29.51 -10.95 50.01
C ARG A 874 -29.19 -12.24 49.26
N ASP A 875 -30.22 -12.99 48.86
CA ASP A 875 -30.06 -14.23 48.10
C ASP A 875 -29.33 -13.98 46.77
N LYS A 876 -29.68 -12.89 46.07
CA LYS A 876 -28.96 -12.47 44.85
C LYS A 876 -27.47 -12.19 45.08
N ILE A 877 -27.11 -11.53 46.19
CA ILE A 877 -25.70 -11.27 46.52
C ILE A 877 -24.96 -12.58 46.75
N GLU A 878 -25.57 -13.54 47.45
CA GLU A 878 -24.95 -14.85 47.70
C GLU A 878 -24.80 -15.68 46.41
N ASP A 879 -25.81 -15.69 45.56
CA ASP A 879 -25.78 -16.38 44.27
C ASP A 879 -24.72 -15.76 43.34
N GLU A 880 -24.67 -14.43 43.25
CA GLU A 880 -23.69 -13.69 42.44
C GLU A 880 -22.25 -13.93 42.94
N LEU A 881 -22.05 -13.98 44.26
CA LEU A 881 -20.74 -14.26 44.86
C LEU A 881 -20.30 -15.71 44.62
N LYS A 882 -21.24 -16.67 44.68
CA LYS A 882 -20.98 -18.08 44.35
C LYS A 882 -20.63 -18.27 42.88
N GLU A 883 -21.29 -17.54 41.98
CA GLU A 883 -20.98 -17.52 40.55
C GLU A 883 -19.59 -16.91 40.29
N LEU A 884 -19.28 -15.77 40.90
CA LEU A 884 -17.96 -15.13 40.80
C LEU A 884 -16.82 -16.04 41.29
N TYR A 885 -16.99 -16.79 42.39
CA TYR A 885 -15.96 -17.73 42.81
C TYR A 885 -15.74 -18.87 41.81
N ARG A 886 -16.80 -19.33 41.14
CA ARG A 886 -16.65 -20.32 40.05
C ARG A 886 -15.89 -19.72 38.88
N GLU A 887 -16.19 -18.49 38.49
CA GLU A 887 -15.45 -17.77 37.44
C GLU A 887 -13.98 -17.56 37.83
N ILE A 888 -13.70 -17.13 39.07
CA ILE A 888 -12.34 -16.91 39.58
C ILE A 888 -11.53 -18.21 39.53
N GLU A 889 -12.08 -19.33 39.98
CA GLU A 889 -11.39 -20.62 39.91
C GLU A 889 -11.18 -21.08 38.46
N TYR A 890 -12.14 -20.82 37.58
CA TYR A 890 -11.96 -21.07 36.15
C TYR A 890 -10.83 -20.23 35.55
N TYR A 891 -10.79 -18.91 35.79
CA TYR A 891 -9.71 -18.04 35.32
C TYR A 891 -8.34 -18.45 35.88
N LYS A 892 -8.26 -18.80 37.17
CA LYS A 892 -7.02 -19.34 37.76
C LYS A 892 -6.59 -20.65 37.10
N SER A 893 -7.53 -21.50 36.70
CA SER A 893 -7.21 -22.77 36.02
C SER A 893 -6.58 -22.54 34.64
N ILE A 894 -7.07 -21.55 33.89
CA ILE A 894 -6.50 -21.15 32.59
C ILE A 894 -5.06 -20.67 32.76
N LEU A 895 -4.78 -19.85 33.78
CA LEU A 895 -3.44 -19.32 34.03
C LEU A 895 -2.44 -20.38 34.53
N LYS A 896 -2.93 -21.51 35.07
CA LYS A 896 -2.10 -22.61 35.58
C LYS A 896 -1.84 -23.71 34.55
N SER A 897 -2.71 -23.88 33.55
CA SER A 897 -2.64 -24.98 32.59
C SER A 897 -2.54 -24.47 31.16
N GLU A 898 -1.39 -24.74 30.52
CA GLU A 898 -1.21 -24.48 29.10
C GLU A 898 -2.16 -25.31 28.22
N GLU A 899 -2.56 -26.50 28.67
CA GLU A 899 -3.52 -27.35 27.95
C GLU A 899 -4.90 -26.69 27.87
N ILE A 900 -5.40 -26.11 28.97
CA ILE A 900 -6.67 -25.38 28.99
C ILE A 900 -6.57 -24.14 28.10
N LEU A 901 -5.45 -23.41 28.18
CA LEU A 901 -5.20 -22.23 27.36
C LEU A 901 -5.18 -22.58 25.86
N ASN A 902 -4.48 -23.66 25.48
CA ASN A 902 -4.46 -24.15 24.10
C ASN A 902 -5.85 -24.60 23.65
N GLY A 903 -6.65 -25.21 24.54
CA GLY A 903 -8.05 -25.55 24.29
C GLY A 903 -8.87 -24.32 23.90
N ILE A 904 -8.72 -23.21 24.63
CA ILE A 904 -9.38 -21.93 24.29
C ILE A 904 -8.92 -21.42 22.93
N ILE A 905 -7.62 -21.48 22.62
CA ILE A 905 -7.11 -21.08 21.30
C ILE A 905 -7.73 -21.93 20.19
N VAL A 906 -7.81 -23.25 20.39
CA VAL A 906 -8.41 -24.18 19.43
C VAL A 906 -9.89 -23.85 19.18
N ASP A 907 -10.66 -23.64 20.25
CA ASP A 907 -12.08 -23.29 20.14
C ASP A 907 -12.26 -21.95 19.42
N GLU A 908 -11.43 -20.96 19.76
CA GLU A 908 -11.46 -19.66 19.11
C GLU A 908 -11.06 -19.72 17.63
N LEU A 909 -10.10 -20.56 17.25
CA LEU A 909 -9.67 -20.76 15.86
C LEU A 909 -10.72 -21.51 15.04
N LYS A 910 -11.40 -22.52 15.63
CA LYS A 910 -12.51 -23.22 14.99
C LYS A 910 -13.69 -22.29 14.73
N GLU A 911 -14.05 -21.44 15.71
CA GLU A 911 -15.09 -20.41 15.54
C GLU A 911 -14.75 -19.48 14.35
N VAL A 912 -13.49 -19.05 14.21
CA VAL A 912 -13.05 -18.23 13.07
C VAL A 912 -13.15 -19.02 11.77
N GLY A 913 -12.73 -20.30 11.74
CA GLY A 913 -12.79 -21.14 10.54
C GLY A 913 -14.21 -21.35 10.03
N GLU A 914 -15.15 -21.61 10.94
CA GLU A 914 -16.57 -21.76 10.61
C GLU A 914 -17.19 -20.47 10.06
N ASN A 915 -16.83 -19.32 10.63
CA ASN A 915 -17.40 -18.03 10.25
C ASN A 915 -16.82 -17.42 8.96
N PHE A 916 -15.59 -17.76 8.59
CA PHE A 916 -14.83 -17.10 7.51
C PHE A 916 -14.29 -18.04 6.43
N SER A 917 -14.86 -19.25 6.31
CA SER A 917 -14.44 -20.21 5.30
C SER A 917 -14.68 -19.71 3.87
N SER A 918 -13.76 -20.03 2.95
CA SER A 918 -13.91 -19.65 1.54
C SER A 918 -13.23 -20.64 0.61
N LYS A 919 -13.75 -20.80 -0.62
CA LYS A 919 -13.09 -21.61 -1.65
C LYS A 919 -11.78 -20.97 -2.09
N ARG A 920 -10.79 -21.81 -2.42
CA ARG A 920 -9.53 -21.39 -3.06
C ARG A 920 -9.84 -20.75 -4.42
N ARG A 921 -9.24 -19.60 -4.69
CA ARG A 921 -9.40 -18.85 -5.95
C ARG A 921 -8.25 -19.14 -6.91
N THR A 922 -7.02 -19.12 -6.40
CA THR A 922 -5.82 -19.36 -7.21
C THR A 922 -5.59 -20.86 -7.40
N GLU A 923 -5.38 -21.25 -8.65
CA GLU A 923 -5.00 -22.61 -9.03
C GLU A 923 -3.47 -22.75 -8.96
N ILE A 924 -2.99 -23.86 -8.40
CA ILE A 924 -1.55 -24.16 -8.33
C ILE A 924 -1.31 -25.38 -9.20
N VAL A 925 -0.63 -25.15 -10.31
CA VAL A 925 -0.24 -26.19 -11.26
C VAL A 925 1.27 -26.39 -11.12
N ASP A 926 1.70 -27.63 -11.22
CA ASP A 926 3.13 -27.91 -11.25
C ASP A 926 3.76 -27.24 -12.49
N ASP A 927 5.01 -26.77 -12.36
CA ASP A 927 5.67 -26.10 -13.48
C ASP A 927 6.02 -27.14 -14.53
N TYR A 928 5.08 -27.39 -15.42
CA TYR A 928 5.27 -28.19 -16.63
C TYR A 928 6.20 -27.49 -17.65
N ASN A 929 6.92 -26.42 -17.30
CA ASN A 929 8.10 -26.03 -18.08
C ASN A 929 9.31 -26.97 -17.84
N ASP A 930 9.18 -27.96 -16.95
CA ASP A 930 9.96 -29.21 -16.96
C ASP A 930 9.22 -30.37 -17.66
N ILE A 931 8.01 -30.14 -18.19
CA ILE A 931 7.48 -30.99 -19.27
C ILE A 931 7.98 -30.39 -20.57
N ASP A 932 8.91 -31.09 -21.20
CA ASP A 932 9.27 -30.78 -22.58
C ASP A 932 7.98 -30.84 -23.43
N ILE A 933 7.86 -30.03 -24.48
CA ILE A 933 6.80 -30.21 -25.52
C ILE A 933 6.69 -31.69 -25.93
N GLU A 934 7.79 -32.43 -25.79
CA GLU A 934 7.92 -33.88 -25.84
C GLU A 934 6.89 -34.64 -25.01
N ASP A 935 6.62 -34.35 -23.73
CA ASP A 935 5.68 -35.16 -22.92
C ASP A 935 4.20 -34.92 -23.27
N LEU A 936 3.89 -33.84 -24.01
CA LEU A 936 2.57 -33.58 -24.61
C LEU A 936 2.39 -34.28 -25.97
N ILE A 937 3.48 -34.76 -26.57
CA ILE A 937 3.48 -35.44 -27.86
C ILE A 937 3.56 -36.94 -27.58
N PRO A 938 2.58 -37.75 -28.02
CA PRO A 938 2.66 -39.18 -27.80
C PRO A 938 3.93 -39.74 -28.46
N ASN A 939 4.67 -40.54 -27.69
CA ASN A 939 5.85 -41.27 -28.14
C ASN A 939 5.40 -42.38 -29.10
N GLU A 940 5.25 -42.02 -30.39
CA GLU A 940 4.78 -42.93 -31.42
C GLU A 940 5.91 -43.23 -32.41
N PRO A 941 5.98 -44.47 -32.94
CA PRO A 941 6.93 -44.80 -33.99
C PRO A 941 6.55 -44.08 -35.30
N MET A 942 7.45 -43.24 -35.77
CA MET A 942 7.36 -42.50 -37.00
C MET A 942 8.38 -43.02 -38.01
N VAL A 943 7.98 -42.99 -39.26
CA VAL A 943 8.87 -43.20 -40.40
C VAL A 943 9.39 -41.84 -40.83
N VAL A 944 10.70 -41.61 -40.68
CA VAL A 944 11.37 -40.40 -41.18
C VAL A 944 12.04 -40.71 -42.50
N THR A 945 11.72 -39.94 -43.53
CA THR A 945 12.32 -40.08 -44.86
C THR A 945 13.03 -38.81 -45.26
N ILE A 946 14.26 -38.96 -45.76
CA ILE A 946 15.08 -37.87 -46.28
C ILE A 946 15.40 -38.18 -47.74
N THR A 947 15.09 -37.23 -48.63
CA THR A 947 15.41 -37.36 -50.04
C THR A 947 16.82 -36.89 -50.35
N HIS A 948 17.36 -37.33 -51.48
CA HIS A 948 18.70 -36.94 -51.93
C HIS A 948 18.85 -35.43 -52.13
N ARG A 949 17.77 -34.73 -52.54
CA ARG A 949 17.76 -33.26 -52.61
C ARG A 949 17.55 -32.57 -51.25
N GLY A 950 17.60 -33.32 -50.16
CA GLY A 950 17.52 -32.79 -48.79
C GLY A 950 16.11 -32.43 -48.34
N TYR A 951 15.06 -33.08 -48.85
CA TYR A 951 13.70 -32.92 -48.30
C TYR A 951 13.46 -33.94 -47.20
N ILE A 952 12.95 -33.49 -46.05
CA ILE A 952 12.62 -34.33 -44.89
C ILE A 952 11.13 -34.27 -44.55
N LYS A 953 10.58 -35.42 -44.17
CA LYS A 953 9.21 -35.56 -43.65
C LYS A 953 9.12 -36.71 -42.65
N ARG A 954 8.09 -36.67 -41.79
CA ARG A 954 7.68 -37.80 -40.95
C ARG A 954 6.30 -38.31 -41.36
N VAL A 955 6.10 -39.63 -41.28
CA VAL A 955 4.84 -40.31 -41.58
C VAL A 955 4.58 -41.34 -40.48
N ALA A 956 3.36 -41.42 -39.94
CA ALA A 956 3.05 -42.41 -38.90
C ALA A 956 3.22 -43.84 -39.44
N LEU A 957 3.85 -44.74 -38.66
CA LEU A 957 4.10 -46.13 -39.08
C LEU A 957 2.80 -46.87 -39.48
N LYS A 958 1.68 -46.58 -38.80
CA LYS A 958 0.35 -47.14 -39.12
C LYS A 958 -0.12 -46.86 -40.56
N GLN A 959 0.33 -45.76 -41.17
CA GLN A 959 -0.01 -45.44 -42.57
C GLN A 959 0.76 -46.32 -43.57
N TYR A 960 1.80 -47.02 -43.13
CA TYR A 960 2.47 -48.08 -43.88
C TYR A 960 1.85 -49.47 -43.63
N GLU A 961 1.14 -49.68 -42.52
CA GLU A 961 0.72 -51.01 -42.00
C GLU A 961 -0.64 -51.55 -42.48
N LYS A 962 -1.18 -51.14 -43.63
CA LYS A 962 -2.40 -51.79 -44.19
C LYS A 962 -2.15 -52.47 -45.53
N GLN A 963 -1.88 -53.77 -45.49
CA GLN A 963 -2.43 -54.72 -46.47
C GLN A 963 -2.47 -56.16 -45.93
N ARG A 964 -3.67 -56.78 -45.94
CA ARG A 964 -3.86 -58.22 -45.73
C ARG A 964 -3.58 -58.98 -47.02
N ARG A 965 -3.23 -60.27 -46.87
CA ARG A 965 -2.93 -61.27 -47.91
C ARG A 965 -3.72 -61.07 -49.22
N GLY A 966 -2.99 -60.96 -50.34
CA GLY A 966 -3.53 -61.02 -51.70
C GLY A 966 -3.56 -59.70 -52.51
N GLY A 967 -3.00 -58.60 -51.99
CA GLY A 967 -2.91 -57.34 -52.74
C GLY A 967 -1.55 -57.14 -53.41
N LYS A 968 -1.49 -56.92 -54.73
CA LYS A 968 -0.29 -56.42 -55.43
C LYS A 968 0.10 -55.05 -54.85
N GLY A 969 1.09 -55.03 -53.96
CA GLY A 969 1.57 -53.86 -53.24
C GLY A 969 2.45 -52.97 -54.12
N LYS A 970 1.84 -51.97 -54.78
CA LYS A 970 2.59 -50.95 -55.50
C LYS A 970 3.37 -50.07 -54.51
N ILE A 971 4.70 -50.10 -54.61
CA ILE A 971 5.59 -49.06 -54.08
C ILE A 971 5.11 -47.73 -54.66
N ALA A 972 4.57 -46.85 -53.81
CA ALA A 972 4.08 -45.55 -54.25
C ALA A 972 4.98 -44.44 -53.69
N VAL A 973 6.00 -44.09 -54.47
CA VAL A 973 6.20 -42.72 -54.96
C VAL A 973 6.66 -42.84 -56.42
N THR A 974 5.84 -42.35 -57.34
CA THR A 974 6.26 -42.00 -58.70
C THR A 974 7.39 -40.99 -58.62
N THR A 975 8.54 -41.35 -59.20
CA THR A 975 9.61 -40.46 -59.65
C THR A 975 9.04 -39.39 -60.57
N HIS A 976 8.59 -38.27 -60.01
CA HIS A 976 8.57 -37.01 -60.72
C HIS A 976 9.71 -36.15 -60.14
N ASP A 977 10.68 -35.82 -61.00
CA ASP A 977 11.87 -34.99 -60.78
C ASP A 977 13.09 -35.62 -60.05
N ASP A 978 13.60 -36.77 -60.52
CA ASP A 978 14.96 -37.28 -60.17
C ASP A 978 15.36 -37.14 -58.68
N ASP A 979 14.44 -37.43 -57.76
CA ASP A 979 14.65 -37.33 -56.31
C ASP A 979 14.10 -38.59 -55.62
N PHE A 980 14.91 -39.18 -54.75
CA PHE A 980 14.68 -40.50 -54.14
C PHE A 980 14.99 -40.44 -52.65
N ILE A 981 14.48 -41.40 -51.89
CA ILE A 981 14.76 -41.50 -50.45
C ILE A 981 16.19 -42.00 -50.27
N GLU A 982 17.09 -41.11 -49.85
CA GLU A 982 18.49 -41.44 -49.54
C GLU A 982 18.61 -42.13 -48.18
N GLN A 983 17.81 -41.68 -47.21
CA GLN A 983 17.79 -42.25 -45.86
C GLN A 983 16.36 -42.47 -45.37
N PHE A 984 16.16 -43.63 -44.78
CA PHE A 984 14.92 -44.07 -44.16
C PHE A 984 15.27 -44.72 -42.83
N PHE A 985 14.66 -44.24 -41.75
CA PHE A 985 14.75 -44.88 -40.44
C PHE A 985 13.44 -44.73 -39.68
N ILE A 986 13.19 -45.71 -38.83
CA ILE A 986 12.09 -45.68 -37.87
C ILE A 986 12.64 -45.00 -36.62
N SER A 987 11.97 -43.95 -36.19
CA SER A 987 12.31 -43.21 -34.98
C SER A 987 11.04 -42.85 -34.24
N SER A 988 11.12 -42.80 -32.92
CA SER A 988 10.07 -42.20 -32.11
C SER A 988 9.92 -40.71 -32.44
N THR A 989 8.72 -40.16 -32.25
CA THR A 989 8.48 -38.70 -32.21
C THR A 989 9.47 -37.96 -31.28
N HIS A 990 9.94 -38.63 -30.22
CA HIS A 990 10.85 -38.10 -29.19
C HIS A 990 12.34 -38.22 -29.53
N ASP A 991 12.69 -39.04 -30.52
CA ASP A 991 14.08 -39.21 -30.92
C ASP A 991 14.67 -37.91 -31.50
N THR A 992 16.00 -37.82 -31.47
CA THR A 992 16.76 -36.67 -31.96
C THR A 992 17.58 -37.05 -33.18
N LEU A 993 17.51 -36.22 -34.24
CA LEU A 993 18.36 -36.35 -35.43
C LEU A 993 19.50 -35.35 -35.36
N MET A 994 20.74 -35.84 -35.33
CA MET A 994 21.93 -35.00 -35.41
C MET A 994 22.39 -34.86 -36.86
N PHE A 995 22.59 -33.64 -37.33
CA PHE A 995 23.10 -33.30 -38.65
C PHE A 995 24.53 -32.77 -38.51
N VAL A 996 25.49 -33.49 -39.08
CA VAL A 996 26.92 -33.11 -39.08
C VAL A 996 27.28 -32.56 -40.45
N THR A 997 27.89 -31.37 -40.49
CA THR A 997 28.30 -30.72 -41.73
C THR A 997 29.78 -30.97 -42.07
N ASP A 998 30.15 -30.69 -43.32
CA ASP A 998 31.52 -30.75 -43.85
C ASP A 998 32.49 -29.81 -43.10
N HIS A 999 32.01 -28.65 -42.63
CA HIS A 999 32.75 -27.72 -41.78
C HIS A 999 32.87 -28.13 -40.31
N GLY A 1000 32.36 -29.31 -39.93
CA GLY A 1000 32.45 -29.80 -38.55
C GLY A 1000 31.47 -29.13 -37.57
N GLN A 1001 30.39 -28.56 -38.10
CA GLN A 1001 29.26 -28.05 -37.31
C GLN A 1001 28.24 -29.17 -37.08
N LEU A 1002 27.68 -29.23 -35.87
CA LEU A 1002 26.61 -30.17 -35.52
C LEU A 1002 25.34 -29.40 -35.17
N TYR A 1003 24.26 -29.78 -35.84
CA TYR A 1003 22.90 -29.37 -35.55
C TYR A 1003 22.12 -30.59 -35.08
N TRP A 1004 21.01 -30.41 -34.37
CA TRP A 1004 20.09 -31.50 -34.12
C TRP A 1004 18.65 -31.00 -34.08
N LEU A 1005 17.72 -31.87 -34.45
CA LEU A 1005 16.29 -31.61 -34.49
C LEU A 1005 15.54 -32.82 -33.93
N LYS A 1006 14.57 -32.58 -33.04
CA LYS A 1006 13.65 -33.63 -32.57
C LYS A 1006 12.71 -34.06 -33.69
N VAL A 1007 12.40 -35.35 -33.76
CA VAL A 1007 11.58 -35.92 -34.85
C VAL A 1007 10.21 -35.27 -34.94
N TYR A 1008 9.54 -34.96 -33.82
CA TYR A 1008 8.24 -34.29 -33.86
C TYR A 1008 8.21 -32.92 -34.55
N ARG A 1009 9.35 -32.22 -34.59
CA ARG A 1009 9.49 -30.90 -35.27
C ARG A 1009 9.57 -31.03 -36.79
N ILE A 1010 9.79 -32.23 -37.31
CA ILE A 1010 9.73 -32.51 -38.74
C ILE A 1010 8.26 -32.47 -39.16
N PRO A 1011 7.92 -31.81 -40.27
CA PRO A 1011 6.54 -31.75 -40.74
C PRO A 1011 5.99 -33.15 -41.01
N GLU A 1012 4.80 -33.41 -40.47
CA GLU A 1012 4.02 -34.59 -40.82
C GLU A 1012 3.46 -34.44 -42.23
N GLY A 1013 3.53 -35.50 -43.03
CA GLY A 1013 3.01 -35.49 -44.38
C GLY A 1013 2.49 -36.86 -44.79
N SER A 1014 1.76 -36.90 -45.90
CA SER A 1014 1.34 -38.16 -46.49
C SER A 1014 2.52 -38.91 -47.12
N ARG A 1015 2.34 -40.21 -47.39
CA ARG A 1015 3.32 -41.03 -48.11
C ARG A 1015 3.77 -40.42 -49.45
N THR A 1016 2.88 -39.70 -50.13
CA THR A 1016 3.12 -39.05 -51.44
C THR A 1016 3.63 -37.61 -51.36
N ALA A 1017 3.61 -36.96 -50.19
CA ALA A 1017 4.07 -35.58 -50.05
C ALA A 1017 5.61 -35.46 -50.16
N LYS A 1018 6.11 -34.35 -50.72
CA LYS A 1018 7.57 -34.12 -50.90
C LYS A 1018 8.31 -33.82 -49.58
N GLY A 1019 7.62 -33.29 -48.57
CA GLY A 1019 8.24 -32.82 -47.32
C GLY A 1019 8.77 -31.39 -47.41
N LYS A 1020 9.54 -30.95 -46.42
CA LYS A 1020 10.23 -29.63 -46.41
C LYS A 1020 11.73 -29.82 -46.58
N ALA A 1021 12.39 -28.86 -47.22
CA ALA A 1021 13.84 -28.86 -47.30
C ALA A 1021 14.48 -28.74 -45.90
N VAL A 1022 15.47 -29.58 -45.58
CA VAL A 1022 16.17 -29.62 -44.29
C VAL A 1022 16.79 -28.27 -43.96
N VAL A 1023 17.32 -27.56 -44.97
CA VAL A 1023 17.89 -26.20 -44.84
C VAL A 1023 16.90 -25.15 -44.30
N ASN A 1024 15.59 -25.41 -44.38
CA ASN A 1024 14.56 -24.53 -43.81
C ASN A 1024 14.21 -24.88 -42.35
N LEU A 1025 14.70 -26.00 -41.84
CA LEU A 1025 14.44 -26.48 -40.47
C LEU A 1025 15.66 -26.31 -39.55
N ILE A 1026 16.85 -26.21 -40.12
CA ILE A 1026 18.11 -25.94 -39.42
C ILE A 1026 18.86 -24.78 -40.09
N ASN A 1027 19.48 -23.91 -39.29
CA ASN A 1027 20.18 -22.71 -39.76
C ASN A 1027 21.58 -23.04 -40.32
N LEU A 1028 21.64 -23.67 -41.49
CA LEU A 1028 22.88 -23.92 -42.23
C LEU A 1028 23.41 -22.64 -42.88
N LYS A 1029 24.74 -22.50 -42.96
CA LYS A 1029 25.35 -21.43 -43.77
C LYS A 1029 25.26 -21.75 -45.27
N PRO A 1030 25.29 -20.73 -46.16
CA PRO A 1030 25.10 -20.91 -47.61
C PRO A 1030 26.00 -21.96 -48.29
N ASP A 1031 27.19 -22.23 -47.73
CA ASP A 1031 28.18 -23.17 -48.30
C ASP A 1031 28.36 -24.46 -47.47
N GLU A 1032 27.56 -24.69 -46.42
CA GLU A 1032 27.67 -25.88 -45.57
C GLU A 1032 26.89 -27.07 -46.13
N LYS A 1033 27.53 -28.24 -46.21
CA LYS A 1033 26.92 -29.50 -46.69
C LYS A 1033 26.74 -30.49 -45.57
N ILE A 1034 25.59 -31.17 -45.52
CA ILE A 1034 25.33 -32.23 -44.54
C ILE A 1034 26.07 -33.49 -44.98
N MET A 1035 26.96 -33.99 -44.12
CA MET A 1035 27.78 -35.18 -44.37
C MET A 1035 27.26 -36.43 -43.66
N SER A 1036 26.53 -36.26 -42.55
CA SER A 1036 25.93 -37.39 -41.83
C SER A 1036 24.70 -36.96 -41.05
N ILE A 1037 23.69 -37.84 -41.03
CA ILE A 1037 22.47 -37.68 -40.23
C ILE A 1037 22.40 -38.90 -39.33
N ILE A 1038 22.36 -38.67 -38.02
CA ILE A 1038 22.51 -39.72 -37.01
C ILE A 1038 21.31 -39.63 -36.06
N PRO A 1039 20.38 -40.60 -36.12
CA PRO A 1039 19.32 -40.68 -35.13
C PRO A 1039 19.89 -41.16 -33.78
N THR A 1040 19.39 -40.60 -32.68
CA THR A 1040 19.67 -41.06 -31.32
C THR A 1040 18.43 -40.91 -30.44
N THR A 1041 18.19 -41.92 -29.59
CA THR A 1041 17.08 -41.94 -28.62
C THR A 1041 17.39 -41.10 -27.38
N ASP A 1042 18.66 -41.03 -27.00
CA ASP A 1042 19.15 -40.34 -25.81
C ASP A 1042 20.55 -39.76 -26.05
N PHE A 1043 21.06 -39.00 -25.07
CA PHE A 1043 22.42 -38.48 -25.02
C PHE A 1043 23.19 -39.08 -23.84
N SER A 1044 23.12 -40.40 -23.67
CA SER A 1044 23.73 -41.12 -22.57
C SER A 1044 25.26 -40.96 -22.54
N GLU A 1045 25.84 -40.97 -21.33
CA GLU A 1045 27.29 -40.81 -21.09
C GLU A 1045 28.11 -42.01 -21.57
N ASP A 1046 27.49 -43.17 -21.76
CA ASP A 1046 28.13 -44.39 -22.26
C ASP A 1046 28.29 -44.41 -23.79
N LYS A 1047 27.67 -43.46 -24.50
CA LYS A 1047 27.76 -43.31 -25.96
C LYS A 1047 28.76 -42.23 -26.33
N GLY A 1048 29.50 -42.46 -27.41
CA GLY A 1048 30.38 -41.48 -28.04
C GLY A 1048 29.90 -41.09 -29.44
N LEU A 1049 30.35 -39.94 -29.92
CA LEU A 1049 30.24 -39.54 -31.32
C LEU A 1049 31.64 -39.48 -31.93
N VAL A 1050 31.89 -40.29 -32.96
CA VAL A 1050 33.16 -40.33 -33.67
C VAL A 1050 33.06 -39.63 -35.03
N PHE A 1051 34.01 -38.74 -35.30
CA PHE A 1051 34.15 -38.01 -36.55
C PHE A 1051 35.36 -38.52 -37.32
N PHE A 1052 35.23 -38.66 -38.64
CA PHE A 1052 36.30 -39.01 -39.55
C PHE A 1052 36.51 -37.88 -40.56
N THR A 1053 37.73 -37.39 -40.67
CA THR A 1053 38.07 -36.29 -41.59
C THR A 1053 38.83 -36.80 -42.81
N LYS A 1054 38.82 -35.99 -43.88
CA LYS A 1054 39.48 -36.26 -45.15
C LYS A 1054 40.99 -36.48 -44.97
N ASN A 1055 41.62 -35.72 -44.09
CA ASN A 1055 43.06 -35.82 -43.79
C ASN A 1055 43.45 -36.97 -42.85
N GLY A 1056 42.52 -37.87 -42.53
CA GLY A 1056 42.80 -39.04 -41.70
C GLY A 1056 42.85 -38.76 -40.21
N ILE A 1057 42.23 -37.66 -39.77
CA ILE A 1057 41.99 -37.38 -38.35
C ILE A 1057 40.71 -38.08 -37.91
N VAL A 1058 40.74 -38.66 -36.72
CA VAL A 1058 39.59 -39.20 -36.02
C VAL A 1058 39.43 -38.48 -34.70
N LYS A 1059 38.18 -38.18 -34.33
CA LYS A 1059 37.87 -37.56 -33.05
C LYS A 1059 36.69 -38.25 -32.42
N ARG A 1060 36.82 -38.60 -31.14
CA ARG A 1060 35.72 -39.12 -30.33
C ARG A 1060 35.36 -38.09 -29.27
N THR A 1061 34.08 -37.77 -29.13
CA THR A 1061 33.55 -36.90 -28.09
C THR A 1061 32.38 -37.60 -27.41
N ASN A 1062 32.26 -37.47 -26.10
CA ASN A 1062 31.12 -38.03 -25.37
C ASN A 1062 29.79 -37.47 -25.93
N LEU A 1063 28.79 -38.32 -26.12
CA LEU A 1063 27.53 -37.91 -26.75
C LEU A 1063 26.77 -36.89 -25.89
N LYS A 1064 26.90 -36.94 -24.56
CA LYS A 1064 26.28 -36.00 -23.60
C LYS A 1064 26.62 -34.53 -23.88
N GLU A 1065 27.80 -34.26 -24.45
CA GLU A 1065 28.23 -32.90 -24.84
C GLU A 1065 27.30 -32.24 -25.88
N TYR A 1066 26.48 -33.03 -26.56
CA TYR A 1066 25.52 -32.58 -27.58
C TYR A 1066 24.07 -32.61 -27.10
N SER A 1067 23.81 -32.92 -25.82
CA SER A 1067 22.46 -32.95 -25.24
C SER A 1067 21.71 -31.63 -25.36
N ASN A 1068 22.41 -30.50 -25.25
CA ASN A 1068 21.84 -29.15 -25.30
C ASN A 1068 22.63 -28.27 -26.29
N ILE A 1069 22.13 -28.15 -27.53
CA ILE A 1069 22.73 -27.24 -28.53
C ILE A 1069 21.76 -26.11 -28.89
N ARG A 1070 22.33 -24.98 -29.32
CA ARG A 1070 21.56 -23.82 -29.81
C ARG A 1070 21.05 -24.07 -31.23
N THR A 1071 20.02 -23.33 -31.66
CA THR A 1071 19.45 -23.38 -33.02
C THR A 1071 20.45 -23.11 -34.14
N ASN A 1072 21.51 -22.35 -33.87
CA ASN A 1072 22.60 -22.09 -34.83
C ASN A 1072 23.67 -23.20 -34.86
N GLY A 1073 23.40 -24.35 -34.22
CA GLY A 1073 24.32 -25.47 -34.10
C GLY A 1073 25.48 -25.21 -33.13
N VAL A 1074 26.34 -26.21 -32.98
CA VAL A 1074 27.59 -26.12 -32.23
C VAL A 1074 28.77 -26.63 -33.04
N ARG A 1075 29.94 -26.03 -32.86
CA ARG A 1075 31.18 -26.56 -33.44
C ARG A 1075 31.55 -27.87 -32.75
N ALA A 1076 31.58 -28.96 -33.49
CA ALA A 1076 31.81 -30.31 -32.97
C ALA A 1076 33.27 -30.78 -33.14
N ILE A 1077 34.03 -30.17 -34.04
CA ILE A 1077 35.46 -30.42 -34.28
C ILE A 1077 36.15 -29.14 -34.78
N ASN A 1078 37.45 -28.99 -34.50
CA ASN A 1078 38.29 -28.00 -35.18
C ASN A 1078 38.97 -28.66 -36.37
N LEU A 1079 38.68 -28.19 -37.58
CA LEU A 1079 39.29 -28.67 -38.83
C LEU A 1079 40.50 -27.80 -39.21
N ASP A 1080 41.47 -28.41 -39.90
CA ASP A 1080 42.57 -27.69 -40.55
C ASP A 1080 42.06 -27.04 -41.87
N GLU A 1081 42.76 -26.04 -42.42
CA GLU A 1081 42.27 -25.20 -43.55
C GLU A 1081 41.87 -25.99 -44.82
N ASP A 1082 42.47 -27.17 -45.05
CA ASP A 1082 42.18 -28.06 -46.19
C ASP A 1082 41.48 -29.38 -45.79
N ASP A 1083 40.92 -29.46 -44.58
CA ASP A 1083 40.25 -30.66 -44.07
C ASP A 1083 38.72 -30.50 -44.07
N SER A 1084 38.02 -31.62 -44.20
CA SER A 1084 36.56 -31.67 -44.14
C SER A 1084 36.08 -32.96 -43.48
N ILE A 1085 34.89 -32.93 -42.88
CA ILE A 1085 34.24 -34.15 -42.39
C ILE A 1085 33.89 -35.06 -43.57
N VAL A 1086 34.25 -36.34 -43.47
CA VAL A 1086 33.84 -37.39 -44.39
C VAL A 1086 32.55 -38.05 -43.89
N THR A 1087 32.55 -38.50 -42.63
CA THR A 1087 31.36 -39.06 -41.98
C THR A 1087 31.50 -38.98 -40.46
N ALA A 1088 30.37 -39.11 -39.76
CA ALA A 1088 30.33 -39.31 -38.32
C ALA A 1088 29.46 -40.52 -37.96
N LYS A 1089 29.81 -41.22 -36.89
CA LYS A 1089 29.10 -42.41 -36.40
C LYS A 1089 28.95 -42.37 -34.89
N ILE A 1090 27.85 -42.91 -34.38
CA ILE A 1090 27.68 -43.16 -32.95
C ILE A 1090 28.56 -44.36 -32.55
N VAL A 1091 29.25 -44.24 -31.43
CA VAL A 1091 30.02 -45.29 -30.77
C VAL A 1091 29.17 -45.78 -29.61
N LEU A 1092 28.71 -47.02 -29.72
CA LEU A 1092 27.97 -47.71 -28.66
C LEU A 1092 28.96 -48.45 -27.73
N PRO A 1093 28.57 -48.79 -26.48
CA PRO A 1093 29.44 -49.50 -25.54
C PRO A 1093 30.06 -50.80 -26.09
N GLU A 1094 29.34 -51.52 -26.95
CA GLU A 1094 29.78 -52.75 -27.61
C GLU A 1094 30.71 -52.51 -28.81
N THR A 1095 30.91 -51.27 -29.25
CA THR A 1095 31.82 -50.94 -30.35
C THR A 1095 33.26 -51.18 -29.92
N LYS A 1096 33.95 -52.10 -30.59
CA LYS A 1096 35.33 -52.47 -30.24
C LYS A 1096 36.37 -51.78 -31.12
N TRP A 1097 36.07 -51.60 -32.41
CA TRP A 1097 37.05 -51.08 -33.39
C TRP A 1097 36.50 -49.95 -34.24
N LEU A 1098 37.40 -49.08 -34.67
CA LEU A 1098 37.19 -48.09 -35.71
C LEU A 1098 37.90 -48.56 -36.98
N PHE A 1099 37.22 -48.41 -38.12
CA PHE A 1099 37.74 -48.79 -39.42
C PHE A 1099 37.68 -47.59 -40.37
N VAL A 1100 38.83 -47.25 -40.95
CA VAL A 1100 38.98 -46.10 -41.85
C VAL A 1100 39.51 -46.59 -43.18
N THR A 1101 38.92 -46.11 -44.28
CA THR A 1101 39.30 -46.48 -45.66
C THR A 1101 39.67 -45.24 -46.46
N THR A 1102 40.67 -45.40 -47.32
CA THR A 1102 41.16 -44.35 -48.20
C THR A 1102 40.77 -44.58 -49.65
N LYS A 1103 40.73 -43.50 -50.42
CA LYS A 1103 40.42 -43.50 -51.85
C LYS A 1103 41.32 -44.46 -52.64
N LYS A 1104 42.60 -44.57 -52.28
CA LYS A 1104 43.56 -45.50 -52.93
C LYS A 1104 43.54 -46.92 -52.35
N GLY A 1105 42.44 -47.31 -51.70
CA GLY A 1105 42.18 -48.68 -51.27
C GLY A 1105 43.03 -49.15 -50.10
N GLN A 1106 43.59 -48.23 -49.30
CA GLN A 1106 44.19 -48.58 -48.00
C GLN A 1106 43.12 -48.54 -46.91
N CYS A 1107 43.31 -49.31 -45.85
CA CYS A 1107 42.47 -49.27 -44.67
C CYS A 1107 43.28 -49.43 -43.38
N ILE A 1108 42.72 -48.98 -42.26
CA ILE A 1108 43.23 -49.28 -40.93
C ILE A 1108 42.09 -49.66 -40.00
N ARG A 1109 42.30 -50.69 -39.19
CA ARG A 1109 41.41 -51.16 -38.12
C ARG A 1109 42.16 -51.05 -36.80
N PHE A 1110 41.66 -50.28 -35.85
CA PHE A 1110 42.30 -50.08 -34.54
C PHE A 1110 41.24 -49.99 -33.45
N LYS A 1111 41.62 -50.18 -32.18
CA LYS A 1111 40.68 -50.19 -31.06
C LYS A 1111 40.06 -48.82 -30.86
N VAL A 1112 38.78 -48.78 -30.49
CA VAL A 1112 38.07 -47.52 -30.22
C VAL A 1112 38.75 -46.70 -29.11
N GLU A 1113 39.36 -47.37 -28.13
CA GLU A 1113 40.09 -46.79 -26.99
C GLU A 1113 41.32 -45.97 -27.39
N ASP A 1114 41.95 -46.29 -28.53
CA ASP A 1114 43.10 -45.53 -29.03
C ASP A 1114 42.69 -44.11 -29.50
N ALA A 1115 41.41 -43.93 -29.83
CA ALA A 1115 40.77 -42.63 -30.04
C ALA A 1115 40.07 -42.20 -28.75
N ARG A 1116 40.83 -41.54 -27.86
CA ARG A 1116 40.35 -41.04 -26.56
C ARG A 1116 39.21 -40.03 -26.74
N GLU A 1117 38.31 -40.02 -25.77
CA GLU A 1117 37.28 -38.97 -25.66
C GLU A 1117 37.91 -37.63 -25.32
N ILE A 1118 37.58 -36.63 -26.13
CA ILE A 1118 38.03 -35.26 -25.97
C ILE A 1118 36.87 -34.30 -26.25
N GLY A 1119 36.93 -33.10 -25.67
CA GLY A 1119 35.86 -32.11 -25.76
C GLY A 1119 35.55 -31.60 -27.17
N ARG A 1120 34.41 -30.91 -27.32
CA ARG A 1120 33.84 -30.45 -28.60
C ARG A 1120 34.75 -29.56 -29.45
N VAL A 1121 35.54 -28.68 -28.86
CA VAL A 1121 36.39 -27.74 -29.60
C VAL A 1121 37.85 -28.21 -29.62
N SER A 1122 38.06 -29.37 -30.25
CA SER A 1122 39.39 -30.01 -30.36
C SER A 1122 39.57 -30.64 -31.74
N ARG A 1123 40.84 -30.82 -32.14
CA ARG A 1123 41.23 -31.30 -33.47
C ARG A 1123 41.03 -32.80 -33.67
N GLY A 1124 41.30 -33.64 -32.66
CA GLY A 1124 41.32 -35.10 -32.79
C GLY A 1124 42.74 -35.67 -32.90
N VAL A 1125 42.83 -36.97 -33.20
CA VAL A 1125 44.08 -37.73 -33.33
C VAL A 1125 44.21 -38.35 -34.72
N THR A 1126 45.43 -38.58 -35.20
CA THR A 1126 45.63 -39.26 -36.50
C THR A 1126 45.20 -40.72 -36.42
N ALA A 1127 44.24 -41.11 -37.28
CA ALA A 1127 43.81 -42.48 -37.49
C ALA A 1127 44.71 -43.21 -38.49
N ILE A 1128 44.97 -42.62 -39.65
CA ILE A 1128 45.76 -43.22 -40.74
C ILE A 1128 46.73 -42.21 -41.33
N LYS A 1129 47.93 -42.66 -41.67
CA LYS A 1129 48.90 -41.89 -42.46
C LYS A 1129 48.86 -42.37 -43.91
N PHE A 1130 48.71 -41.46 -44.85
CA PHE A 1130 48.63 -41.83 -46.27
C PHE A 1130 49.97 -42.38 -46.76
N LYS A 1131 49.94 -43.60 -47.30
CA LYS A 1131 51.10 -44.24 -47.93
C LYS A 1131 51.32 -43.76 -49.36
N ILE A 1132 50.23 -43.38 -50.04
CA ILE A 1132 50.18 -43.01 -51.45
C ILE A 1132 49.94 -41.49 -51.53
N LYS A 1133 50.62 -40.83 -52.46
CA LYS A 1133 50.44 -39.39 -52.71
C LYS A 1133 49.03 -39.14 -53.27
N ASP A 1134 48.41 -38.01 -52.88
CA ASP A 1134 47.05 -37.61 -53.26
C ASP A 1134 45.93 -38.55 -52.77
N ASP A 1135 46.23 -39.39 -51.78
CA ASP A 1135 45.24 -40.23 -51.10
C ASP A 1135 44.57 -39.47 -49.96
N PHE A 1136 43.31 -39.82 -49.67
CA PHE A 1136 42.53 -39.23 -48.59
C PHE A 1136 41.50 -40.23 -48.07
N VAL A 1137 40.97 -40.00 -46.87
CA VAL A 1137 39.91 -40.86 -46.30
C VAL A 1137 38.62 -40.65 -47.07
N CYS A 1138 38.05 -41.74 -47.59
CA CYS A 1138 36.76 -41.71 -48.29
C CYS A 1138 35.62 -42.37 -47.48
N GLY A 1139 35.93 -43.11 -46.41
CA GLY A 1139 34.90 -43.74 -45.59
C GLY A 1139 35.38 -44.16 -44.20
N GLY A 1140 34.44 -44.22 -43.26
CA GLY A 1140 34.67 -44.58 -41.86
C GLY A 1140 33.49 -45.33 -41.24
N VAL A 1141 33.76 -46.43 -40.55
CA VAL A 1141 32.73 -47.26 -39.89
C VAL A 1141 33.18 -47.74 -38.51
N THR A 1142 32.21 -48.00 -37.65
CA THR A 1142 32.38 -48.64 -36.33
C THR A 1142 32.14 -50.14 -36.47
N ILE A 1143 32.86 -50.96 -35.69
CA ILE A 1143 32.74 -52.43 -35.71
C ILE A 1143 32.61 -52.94 -34.27
N ASP A 1144 31.57 -53.73 -34.02
CA ASP A 1144 31.23 -54.36 -32.75
C ASP A 1144 31.70 -55.83 -32.66
N ASN A 1145 31.61 -56.56 -33.79
CA ASN A 1145 31.97 -57.96 -33.91
C ASN A 1145 32.87 -58.21 -35.14
N GLU A 1146 33.85 -59.11 -35.02
CA GLU A 1146 34.74 -59.51 -36.10
C GLU A 1146 34.04 -60.26 -37.26
N GLU A 1147 32.85 -60.79 -37.03
CA GLU A 1147 32.03 -61.45 -38.06
C GLU A 1147 31.31 -60.47 -39.00
N ARG A 1148 31.24 -59.18 -38.63
CA ARG A 1148 30.60 -58.16 -39.47
C ARG A 1148 31.27 -58.10 -40.84
N GLU A 1149 30.46 -57.95 -41.89
CA GLU A 1149 30.96 -57.80 -43.25
C GLU A 1149 30.99 -56.32 -43.66
N LEU A 1150 32.07 -55.93 -44.34
CA LEU A 1150 32.26 -54.61 -44.92
C LEU A 1150 32.14 -54.71 -46.44
N LEU A 1151 31.28 -53.88 -47.02
CA LEU A 1151 31.13 -53.73 -48.45
C LEU A 1151 31.92 -52.50 -48.92
N MET A 1152 32.86 -52.72 -49.83
CA MET A 1152 33.56 -51.64 -50.54
C MET A 1152 33.14 -51.61 -51.99
N LEU A 1153 32.98 -50.41 -52.54
CA LEU A 1153 32.69 -50.18 -53.95
C LEU A 1153 33.67 -49.15 -54.55
N SER A 1154 34.10 -49.39 -55.79
CA SER A 1154 34.95 -48.49 -56.55
C SER A 1154 34.20 -47.73 -57.63
N GLU A 1155 34.82 -46.68 -58.18
CA GLU A 1155 34.25 -45.76 -59.17
C GLU A 1155 33.72 -46.48 -60.42
N LYS A 1156 34.28 -47.64 -60.80
CA LYS A 1156 33.82 -48.45 -61.95
C LYS A 1156 32.79 -49.52 -61.60
N GLY A 1157 32.12 -49.40 -60.45
CA GLY A 1157 31.05 -50.30 -60.04
C GLY A 1157 31.53 -51.70 -59.67
N ILE A 1158 32.82 -51.86 -59.33
CA ILE A 1158 33.37 -53.12 -58.84
C ILE A 1158 33.37 -53.07 -57.31
N GLY A 1159 32.89 -54.12 -56.66
CA GLY A 1159 32.78 -54.17 -55.20
C GLY A 1159 32.90 -55.57 -54.64
N LYS A 1160 33.06 -55.64 -53.32
CA LYS A 1160 33.18 -56.90 -52.58
C LYS A 1160 32.76 -56.75 -51.14
N ARG A 1161 32.26 -57.85 -50.58
CA ARG A 1161 32.09 -58.02 -49.13
C ARG A 1161 33.34 -58.68 -48.53
N THR A 1162 33.83 -58.15 -47.44
CA THR A 1162 34.96 -58.73 -46.70
C THR A 1162 34.64 -58.75 -45.21
N THR A 1163 34.85 -59.89 -44.56
CA THR A 1163 34.62 -60.03 -43.11
C THR A 1163 35.65 -59.22 -42.33
N ALA A 1164 35.22 -58.59 -41.23
CA ALA A 1164 36.03 -57.70 -40.42
C ALA A 1164 37.29 -58.40 -39.88
N SER A 1165 37.23 -59.69 -39.56
CA SER A 1165 38.37 -60.52 -39.10
C SER A 1165 39.54 -60.60 -40.09
N GLU A 1166 39.31 -60.43 -41.39
CA GLU A 1166 40.39 -60.43 -42.38
C GLU A 1166 41.26 -59.16 -42.33
N TYR A 1167 40.73 -58.10 -41.74
CA TYR A 1167 41.45 -56.86 -41.51
C TYR A 1167 42.16 -56.94 -40.17
N ARG A 1168 43.47 -57.23 -40.19
CA ARG A 1168 44.27 -57.28 -38.95
C ARG A 1168 44.14 -55.98 -38.15
N GLU A 1169 43.97 -56.12 -36.83
CA GLU A 1169 44.07 -55.01 -35.89
C GLU A 1169 45.49 -54.41 -35.92
N GLN A 1170 45.59 -53.09 -35.91
CA GLN A 1170 46.82 -52.32 -35.92
C GLN A 1170 46.69 -51.15 -34.95
N SER A 1171 47.81 -50.57 -34.52
CA SER A 1171 47.80 -49.29 -33.80
C SER A 1171 47.39 -48.14 -34.73
N ARG A 1172 46.70 -47.13 -34.18
CA ARG A 1172 46.38 -45.89 -34.92
C ARG A 1172 47.62 -45.18 -35.46
N ALA A 1173 47.42 -44.29 -36.42
CA ALA A 1173 48.47 -43.56 -37.15
C ALA A 1173 49.43 -44.45 -37.97
N GLY A 1174 49.05 -45.69 -38.24
CA GLY A 1174 49.73 -46.58 -39.19
C GLY A 1174 49.51 -46.19 -40.65
N LYS A 1175 50.29 -46.79 -41.57
CA LYS A 1175 50.15 -46.58 -43.03
C LYS A 1175 49.00 -47.37 -43.68
N GLY A 1176 48.26 -48.14 -42.89
CA GLY A 1176 47.20 -49.03 -43.34
C GLY A 1176 47.67 -50.27 -44.11
N VAL A 1177 46.72 -51.13 -44.44
CA VAL A 1177 46.89 -52.31 -45.31
C VAL A 1177 45.95 -52.23 -46.49
N ILE A 1178 46.29 -52.91 -47.58
CA ILE A 1178 45.45 -52.95 -48.79
C ILE A 1178 44.10 -53.62 -48.44
N SER A 1179 43.02 -52.89 -48.69
CA SER A 1179 41.63 -53.32 -48.53
C SER A 1179 40.94 -53.67 -49.85
N MET A 1180 41.40 -53.07 -50.95
CA MET A 1180 40.93 -53.36 -52.29
C MET A 1180 42.07 -53.16 -53.27
N LYS A 1181 42.32 -54.14 -54.14
CA LYS A 1181 43.38 -54.02 -55.15
C LYS A 1181 42.88 -53.20 -56.32
N LEU A 1182 43.39 -51.98 -56.46
CA LEU A 1182 42.97 -51.05 -57.51
C LEU A 1182 43.70 -51.31 -58.84
N SER A 1183 42.99 -51.12 -59.93
CA SER A 1183 43.48 -51.18 -61.30
C SER A 1183 42.71 -50.16 -62.17
N PRO A 1184 43.16 -49.88 -63.40
CA PRO A 1184 42.38 -49.04 -64.33
C PRO A 1184 40.94 -49.54 -64.58
N LYS A 1185 40.68 -50.84 -64.34
CA LYS A 1185 39.33 -51.43 -64.46
C LYS A 1185 38.45 -51.22 -63.24
N THR A 1186 39.02 -50.98 -62.05
CA THR A 1186 38.25 -50.71 -60.82
C THR A 1186 38.02 -49.21 -60.64
N GLY A 1187 38.98 -48.36 -61.01
CA GLY A 1187 39.02 -46.98 -60.53
C GLY A 1187 39.35 -46.92 -59.04
N ASP A 1188 39.19 -45.75 -58.43
CA ASP A 1188 39.44 -45.52 -57.00
C ASP A 1188 38.26 -46.00 -56.13
N VAL A 1189 38.48 -46.16 -54.81
CA VAL A 1189 37.43 -46.52 -53.86
C VAL A 1189 36.53 -45.32 -53.59
N VAL A 1190 35.21 -45.54 -53.65
CA VAL A 1190 34.20 -44.51 -53.40
C VAL A 1190 33.89 -44.41 -51.91
N ASP A 1191 33.45 -45.50 -51.28
CA ASP A 1191 33.13 -45.54 -49.85
C ASP A 1191 33.12 -47.00 -49.33
N VAL A 1192 32.97 -47.15 -48.01
CA VAL A 1192 32.77 -48.41 -47.30
C VAL A 1192 31.52 -48.34 -46.44
N VAL A 1193 30.67 -49.37 -46.55
CA VAL A 1193 29.47 -49.52 -45.72
C VAL A 1193 29.44 -50.90 -45.07
N MET A 1194 28.93 -50.98 -43.85
CA MET A 1194 28.70 -52.27 -43.19
C MET A 1194 27.52 -53.00 -43.86
N VAL A 1195 27.66 -54.28 -44.15
CA VAL A 1195 26.58 -55.09 -44.74
C VAL A 1195 25.50 -55.35 -43.70
N ALA A 1196 24.24 -55.26 -44.10
CA ALA A 1196 23.09 -55.67 -43.29
C ALA A 1196 22.21 -56.61 -44.14
N GLU A 1197 21.58 -57.59 -43.50
CA GLU A 1197 20.78 -58.62 -44.20
C GLU A 1197 19.44 -58.10 -44.72
N ASP A 1198 18.91 -57.08 -44.05
CA ASP A 1198 17.62 -56.42 -44.26
C ASP A 1198 17.70 -55.17 -45.16
N LYS A 1199 18.86 -54.93 -45.81
CA LYS A 1199 19.11 -53.69 -46.58
C LYS A 1199 19.75 -53.95 -47.93
N ASP A 1200 19.38 -53.11 -48.89
CA ASP A 1200 20.03 -53.04 -50.20
C ASP A 1200 21.04 -51.89 -50.24
N MET A 1201 22.02 -52.00 -51.14
CA MET A 1201 22.90 -50.91 -51.50
C MET A 1201 22.26 -50.07 -52.59
N MET A 1202 22.15 -48.77 -52.39
CA MET A 1202 21.86 -47.80 -53.44
C MET A 1202 23.16 -47.16 -53.90
N CYS A 1203 23.35 -47.08 -55.20
CA CYS A 1203 24.53 -46.50 -55.85
C CYS A 1203 24.11 -45.33 -56.73
N LEU A 1204 24.75 -44.17 -56.55
CA LEU A 1204 24.57 -42.99 -57.41
C LEU A 1204 25.77 -42.84 -58.34
N THR A 1205 25.51 -42.60 -59.63
CA THR A 1205 26.55 -42.34 -60.63
C THR A 1205 26.68 -40.85 -60.97
N SER A 1206 27.80 -40.46 -61.57
CA SER A 1206 28.16 -39.07 -61.90
C SER A 1206 27.21 -38.37 -62.86
N ILE A 1207 26.47 -39.14 -63.67
CA ILE A 1207 25.43 -38.62 -64.59
C ILE A 1207 24.02 -38.71 -64.00
N GLY A 1208 23.90 -39.04 -62.70
CA GLY A 1208 22.63 -39.08 -61.97
C GLY A 1208 21.88 -40.41 -62.05
N LYS A 1209 22.48 -41.50 -62.57
CA LYS A 1209 21.82 -42.83 -62.53
C LYS A 1209 21.86 -43.37 -61.11
N MET A 1210 20.73 -43.88 -60.65
CA MET A 1210 20.62 -44.58 -59.38
C MET A 1210 20.43 -46.07 -59.63
N ILE A 1211 21.19 -46.90 -58.92
CA ILE A 1211 21.19 -48.35 -59.12
C ILE A 1211 21.14 -49.03 -57.75
N ARG A 1212 20.07 -49.80 -57.53
CA ARG A 1212 19.85 -50.59 -56.32
C ARG A 1212 20.38 -52.01 -56.51
N VAL A 1213 21.06 -52.54 -55.49
CA VAL A 1213 21.63 -53.89 -55.51
C VAL A 1213 21.47 -54.54 -54.14
N ASP A 1214 20.93 -55.77 -54.09
CA ASP A 1214 20.90 -56.56 -52.85
C ASP A 1214 22.32 -56.85 -52.38
N MET A 1215 22.67 -56.40 -51.18
CA MET A 1215 24.00 -56.57 -50.60
C MET A 1215 24.39 -58.04 -50.48
N GLN A 1216 23.43 -58.94 -50.28
CA GLN A 1216 23.66 -60.38 -50.15
C GLN A 1216 24.05 -61.05 -51.46
N THR A 1217 23.71 -60.46 -52.61
CA THR A 1217 24.13 -60.98 -53.93
C THR A 1217 25.59 -60.65 -54.25
N ILE A 1218 26.19 -59.70 -53.53
CA ILE A 1218 27.56 -59.25 -53.76
C ILE A 1218 28.54 -60.29 -53.24
N ARG A 1219 29.53 -60.67 -54.06
CA ARG A 1219 30.49 -61.72 -53.73
C ARG A 1219 31.32 -61.36 -52.49
N LYS A 1220 31.42 -62.34 -51.57
CA LYS A 1220 32.38 -62.33 -50.47
C LYS A 1220 33.78 -62.70 -50.98
N ALA A 1221 34.77 -61.88 -50.67
CA ALA A 1221 36.14 -62.05 -51.13
C ALA A 1221 37.15 -61.49 -50.13
N GLY A 1222 38.39 -61.98 -50.24
CA GLY A 1222 39.47 -61.60 -49.36
C GLY A 1222 39.81 -60.09 -49.38
N ARG A 1223 40.51 -59.56 -48.36
CA ARG A 1223 40.88 -58.13 -48.34
C ARG A 1223 41.69 -57.71 -49.56
N ASN A 1224 42.72 -58.44 -49.96
CA ASN A 1224 43.60 -58.04 -51.05
C ASN A 1224 43.12 -58.53 -52.43
N THR A 1225 41.85 -58.25 -52.75
CA THR A 1225 41.22 -58.60 -54.03
C THR A 1225 40.51 -57.39 -54.63
N SER A 1226 40.23 -57.41 -55.93
CA SER A 1226 39.53 -56.32 -56.62
C SER A 1226 38.00 -56.42 -56.51
N GLY A 1227 37.44 -57.58 -56.16
CA GLY A 1227 35.98 -57.80 -56.13
C GLY A 1227 35.37 -58.17 -57.48
N VAL A 1228 34.04 -58.10 -57.56
CA VAL A 1228 33.24 -58.41 -58.76
C VAL A 1228 32.47 -57.19 -59.21
N LYS A 1229 31.98 -57.22 -60.45
CA LYS A 1229 31.13 -56.15 -60.96
C LYS A 1229 29.78 -56.19 -60.22
N VAL A 1230 29.50 -55.13 -59.46
CA VAL A 1230 28.27 -54.95 -58.69
C VAL A 1230 27.30 -54.05 -59.47
N VAL A 1231 27.83 -53.03 -60.15
CA VAL A 1231 27.06 -52.05 -60.92
C VAL A 1231 27.65 -51.92 -62.32
N ASN A 1232 26.80 -51.85 -63.34
CA ASN A 1232 27.25 -51.59 -64.71
C ASN A 1232 27.28 -50.08 -64.98
N VAL A 1233 28.47 -49.50 -65.07
CA VAL A 1233 28.68 -48.09 -65.42
C VAL A 1233 29.25 -47.96 -66.83
N ASP A 1234 28.72 -47.00 -67.60
CA ASP A 1234 29.17 -46.69 -68.96
C ASP A 1234 30.60 -46.10 -68.97
N LYS A 1235 31.30 -46.12 -70.12
CA LYS A 1235 32.74 -45.76 -70.19
C LYS A 1235 33.11 -44.39 -69.59
N LYS A 1236 32.22 -43.39 -69.68
CA LYS A 1236 32.41 -42.03 -69.13
C LYS A 1236 31.76 -41.82 -67.76
N ASP A 1237 30.95 -42.76 -67.30
CA ASP A 1237 30.26 -42.68 -66.02
C ASP A 1237 31.11 -43.31 -64.91
N ILE A 1238 30.93 -42.82 -63.69
CA ILE A 1238 31.55 -43.35 -62.48
C ILE A 1238 30.54 -43.34 -61.33
N VAL A 1239 30.70 -44.30 -60.41
CA VAL A 1239 30.01 -44.25 -59.13
C VAL A 1239 30.58 -43.11 -58.29
N VAL A 1240 29.69 -42.28 -57.75
CA VAL A 1240 30.06 -41.11 -56.93
C VAL A 1240 29.69 -41.27 -55.46
N SER A 1241 28.67 -42.07 -55.15
CA SER A 1241 28.25 -42.31 -53.77
C SER A 1241 27.53 -43.65 -53.64
N ILE A 1242 27.61 -44.25 -52.45
CA ILE A 1242 26.81 -45.41 -52.06
C ILE A 1242 26.12 -45.15 -50.72
N ALA A 1243 24.90 -45.64 -50.58
CA ALA A 1243 24.13 -45.58 -49.35
C ALA A 1243 23.42 -46.91 -49.09
N LYS A 1244 23.00 -47.13 -47.84
CA LYS A 1244 22.12 -48.25 -47.50
C LYS A 1244 20.67 -47.79 -47.61
N CYS A 1245 19.83 -48.56 -48.26
CA CYS A 1245 18.39 -48.36 -48.30
C CYS A 1245 17.67 -49.62 -47.78
N PRO A 1246 16.40 -49.55 -47.35
CA PRO A 1246 15.62 -50.74 -46.98
C PRO A 1246 15.67 -51.82 -48.07
N LYS A 1247 15.40 -53.09 -47.77
CA LYS A 1247 15.38 -54.15 -48.80
C LYS A 1247 14.12 -54.08 -49.67
N GLU A 1248 14.24 -54.30 -50.98
CA GLU A 1248 13.10 -54.54 -51.87
C GLU A 1248 12.73 -56.02 -51.83
N GLU A 1249 11.43 -56.34 -51.68
CA GLU A 1249 10.98 -57.72 -51.82
C GLU A 1249 11.14 -58.14 -53.29
N ALA A 1250 11.79 -59.29 -53.52
CA ALA A 1250 11.96 -59.83 -54.87
C ALA A 1250 10.62 -60.27 -55.43
N GLU A 1251 10.25 -59.78 -56.63
CA GLU A 1251 9.18 -60.40 -57.41
C GLU A 1251 9.63 -61.82 -57.83
N GLU A 1252 8.89 -62.84 -57.42
CA GLU A 1252 9.09 -64.21 -57.92
C GLU A 1252 8.92 -64.21 -59.45
N PRO A 1253 9.80 -64.88 -60.22
CA PRO A 1253 9.64 -64.97 -61.67
C PRO A 1253 8.38 -65.79 -61.98
N ASP A 1254 7.43 -65.17 -62.70
CA ASP A 1254 6.20 -65.81 -63.18
C ASP A 1254 6.52 -67.12 -63.91
N ALA A 1255 6.04 -68.24 -63.34
CA ALA A 1255 5.95 -69.51 -64.04
C ALA A 1255 4.89 -69.37 -65.15
N VAL A 1256 5.36 -69.29 -66.39
CA VAL A 1256 4.52 -69.40 -67.59
C VAL A 1256 3.95 -70.82 -67.61
N ASN A 1257 2.66 -70.95 -67.28
CA ASN A 1257 1.84 -72.07 -67.71
C ASN A 1257 1.41 -71.81 -69.16
N ASP A 1258 2.02 -72.55 -70.07
CA ASP A 1258 1.35 -73.01 -71.29
C ASP A 1258 0.07 -73.76 -70.87
N ILE A 1259 -1.07 -73.32 -71.42
CA ILE A 1259 -2.19 -74.12 -71.96
C ILE A 1259 -3.23 -73.10 -72.44
N LEU A 1260 -3.12 -72.70 -73.71
CA LEU A 1260 -4.16 -72.86 -74.73
C LEU A 1260 -3.57 -72.39 -76.08
N GLU A 1261 -3.42 -73.39 -76.97
CA GLU A 1261 -2.87 -73.44 -78.34
C GLU A 1261 -1.36 -73.40 -78.53
#